data_AF-A0A7X0F4E1-F1
#
_entry.id   AF-A0A7X0F4E1-F1
#
_cell.length_a   1.000
_cell.length_b   1.000
_cell.length_c   1.000
_cell.angle_alpha   90.00
_cell.angle_beta   90.00
_cell.angle_gamma   90.00
#
_symmetry.space_group_name_H-M   'P 1'
#
loop_
_entity.id
_entity.type
_entity.pdbx_description
1 polymer ?
#
loop_
_entity_poly.entity_id
_entity_poly.type
_entity_poly.pdbx_seq_one_letter_code
_entity_poly.pdbx_strand_id
1 'polypeptide(L)'
;MTDAGPDKANTSGQAVQTDGHSHDIRILVLGALGVVFGDIGTSPIYAFREALVASAGGEVASREDILGVLSLIIWALTIIVTVKYVMFVLRAHNRGEGGTLSLMALARRSLPKRSGIILALGMVGAALFYGDAVITPAISVLSAVEGMNVVTPAFQPYVVPLTLVILAALFSVQRFGSGGVATVFGPITLVWFLAIGYSGIVHIADDPEILLAVNPIYIVKFLVNQPEVSFVTIGAIFLAVTGAEALYADLGHFGRRPIVLAWLCIVFPCLLLNYVGQGAFVLSHNGTVGHPFFEMNEGWMLVPMVVLATAATVIASQAVITGAYSLTRQAVQLNMLPRLVIQHTSETTQGQIYMPRVNLLLALVVMLLVVGFGESSALASAYGISVTGNMLVTTLLLSVVMLRIWRWKAAVVVVAISIFGLIDIGFFASNIVKVFDGGWASLAVAFTIVLIMWTWVRGSRYLFDKTRKNEIPLDFLAGSLIKKKPHLVPGTAVFLTSDPDSAPTALMHSLKHYKVLHEQNVILSVVTAQQPIVPDSERVKMEQVNELFMRVKLKFGYMEQPNIPKALAICRKQGWKFDIMTTSFFLSRRSLKASPNSGMPAWQDRLFIGLARTAADATEYFQIPTGRVVEVGTQVSI
;
A
#
# COMPACT_ATOMS: atom_id res chain seq x y z
N MET A 1 -16.62 51.41 55.61
CA MET A 1 -15.46 50.59 56.02
C MET A 1 -15.70 49.20 55.46
N THR A 2 -15.27 48.96 54.22
CA THR A 2 -13.98 48.36 53.78
C THR A 2 -14.14 46.83 53.69
N ASP A 3 -13.85 46.11 52.60
CA ASP A 3 -12.96 46.39 51.48
C ASP A 3 -13.17 45.40 50.31
N ALA A 4 -12.59 45.71 49.16
CA ALA A 4 -12.33 44.89 47.96
C ALA A 4 -13.47 44.60 46.95
N GLY A 5 -13.33 45.16 45.73
CA GLY A 5 -14.20 44.96 44.57
C GLY A 5 -13.91 43.70 43.74
N PRO A 6 -14.72 43.39 42.71
CA PRO A 6 -14.48 42.26 41.83
C PRO A 6 -13.72 42.69 40.57
N ASP A 7 -12.48 42.22 40.43
CA ASP A 7 -11.74 42.28 39.18
C ASP A 7 -12.25 41.22 38.20
N LYS A 8 -12.50 41.66 36.97
CA LYS A 8 -13.03 40.87 35.87
C LYS A 8 -12.06 39.76 35.47
N ALA A 9 -12.56 38.53 35.44
CA ALA A 9 -11.85 37.36 34.95
C ALA A 9 -11.45 37.53 33.48
N ASN A 10 -10.14 37.51 33.23
CA ASN A 10 -9.52 37.46 31.92
C ASN A 10 -9.54 36.00 31.41
N THR A 11 -10.53 35.64 30.61
CA THR A 11 -10.51 34.39 29.82
C THR A 11 -9.80 34.62 28.50
N SER A 12 -8.46 34.54 28.50
CA SER A 12 -7.69 34.37 27.27
C SER A 12 -7.63 32.87 26.92
N GLY A 13 -8.61 32.42 26.13
CA GLY A 13 -8.52 31.15 25.42
C GLY A 13 -7.37 31.21 24.43
N GLN A 14 -6.25 30.58 24.77
CA GLN A 14 -5.18 30.28 23.82
C GLN A 14 -5.74 29.35 22.74
N ALA A 15 -6.09 29.94 21.60
CA ALA A 15 -6.25 29.22 20.36
C ALA A 15 -4.91 28.52 20.06
N VAL A 16 -4.95 27.19 20.05
CA VAL A 16 -3.85 26.36 19.54
C VAL A 16 -3.67 26.74 18.07
N GLN A 17 -2.65 27.55 17.80
CA GLN A 17 -2.12 27.78 16.46
C GLN A 17 -1.69 26.42 15.90
N THR A 18 -2.49 25.90 14.97
CA THR A 18 -2.06 24.85 14.05
C THR A 18 -1.10 25.46 13.04
N ASP A 19 0.17 25.57 13.42
CA ASP A 19 1.26 25.72 12.46
C ASP A 19 1.41 24.41 11.70
N GLY A 20 1.05 24.43 10.42
CA GLY A 20 1.10 23.27 9.52
C GLY A 20 0.85 23.70 8.08
N HIS A 21 1.90 24.27 7.47
CA HIS A 21 2.13 24.49 6.04
C HIS A 21 0.90 24.41 5.10
N SER A 22 0.40 25.58 4.69
CA SER A 22 -0.27 25.73 3.40
C SER A 22 0.78 25.51 2.30
N HIS A 23 1.15 24.27 2.03
CA HIS A 23 1.81 23.93 0.77
C HIS A 23 0.92 24.43 -0.37
N ASP A 24 1.49 25.18 -1.31
CA ASP A 24 0.78 25.66 -2.49
C ASP A 24 0.11 24.45 -3.17
N ILE A 25 -1.22 24.49 -3.26
CA ILE A 25 -2.03 23.38 -3.78
C ILE A 25 -1.57 22.97 -5.19
N ARG A 26 -0.98 23.90 -5.94
CA ARG A 26 -0.39 23.66 -7.26
C ARG A 26 0.81 22.71 -7.19
N ILE A 27 1.68 22.87 -6.19
CA ILE A 27 2.83 21.99 -5.97
C ILE A 27 2.35 20.58 -5.60
N LEU A 28 1.31 20.48 -4.77
CA LEU A 28 0.72 19.19 -4.41
C LEU A 28 0.00 18.53 -5.58
N VAL A 29 -0.66 19.29 -6.45
CA VAL A 29 -1.25 18.78 -7.70
C VAL A 29 -0.17 18.25 -8.64
N LEU A 30 0.94 19.00 -8.80
CA LEU A 30 2.07 18.57 -9.62
C LEU A 30 2.76 17.33 -9.04
N GLY A 31 2.91 17.25 -7.71
CA GLY A 31 3.41 16.06 -7.03
C GLY A 31 2.48 14.86 -7.19
N ALA A 32 1.16 15.08 -7.11
CA ALA A 32 0.17 14.03 -7.32
C ALA A 32 0.19 13.52 -8.77
N LEU A 33 0.40 14.38 -9.77
CA LEU A 33 0.60 13.94 -11.17
C LEU A 33 1.80 12.98 -11.30
N GLY A 34 2.91 13.34 -10.66
CA GLY A 34 4.15 12.57 -10.71
C GLY A 34 4.04 11.21 -10.05
N VAL A 35 3.40 11.13 -8.89
CA VAL A 35 3.43 9.91 -8.07
C VAL A 35 2.13 9.11 -8.17
N VAL A 36 0.97 9.75 -8.25
CA VAL A 36 -0.31 9.04 -8.12
C VAL A 36 -0.82 8.54 -9.48
N PHE A 37 -0.58 9.29 -10.55
CA PHE A 37 -1.18 9.02 -11.86
C PHE A 37 -0.23 8.40 -12.88
N GLY A 38 1.00 8.02 -12.47
CA GLY A 38 1.96 7.39 -13.36
C GLY A 38 1.42 6.07 -13.94
N ASP A 39 0.89 5.18 -13.08
CA ASP A 39 0.40 3.86 -13.47
C ASP A 39 -0.72 3.95 -14.53
N ILE A 40 -1.86 4.53 -14.16
CA ILE A 40 -3.00 4.76 -15.07
C ILE A 40 -2.63 5.64 -16.29
N GLY A 41 -1.64 6.52 -16.13
CA GLY A 41 -1.14 7.39 -17.19
C GLY A 41 -0.37 6.64 -18.28
N THR A 42 0.15 5.46 -17.98
CA THR A 42 0.91 4.64 -18.94
C THR A 42 0.08 3.55 -19.61
N SER A 43 -1.13 3.27 -19.09
CA SER A 43 -2.10 2.35 -19.71
C SER A 43 -2.37 2.58 -21.20
N PRO A 44 -2.42 3.82 -21.75
CA PRO A 44 -2.66 4.01 -23.18
C PRO A 44 -1.62 3.38 -24.11
N ILE A 45 -0.43 3.05 -23.60
CA ILE A 45 0.63 2.39 -24.39
C ILE A 45 0.18 0.99 -24.84
N TYR A 46 -0.62 0.29 -24.03
CA TYR A 46 -0.99 -1.11 -24.26
C TYR A 46 -2.50 -1.38 -24.24
N ALA A 47 -3.28 -0.69 -23.40
CA ALA A 47 -4.67 -1.08 -23.09
C ALA A 47 -5.60 -1.10 -24.31
N PHE A 48 -5.51 -0.09 -25.18
CA PHE A 48 -6.36 -0.02 -26.37
C PHE A 48 -6.01 -1.10 -27.39
N ARG A 49 -4.71 -1.30 -27.64
CA ARG A 49 -4.21 -2.37 -28.50
C ARG A 49 -4.69 -3.73 -28.04
N GLU A 50 -4.47 -4.08 -26.77
CA GLU A 50 -4.89 -5.38 -26.22
C GLU A 50 -6.42 -5.57 -26.31
N ALA A 51 -7.20 -4.51 -26.13
CA ALA A 51 -8.65 -4.57 -26.30
C ALA A 51 -9.07 -4.76 -27.76
N LEU A 52 -8.40 -4.12 -28.72
CA LEU A 52 -8.66 -4.33 -30.14
C LEU A 52 -8.26 -5.74 -30.60
N VAL A 53 -7.09 -6.24 -30.19
CA VAL A 53 -6.68 -7.62 -30.48
C VAL A 53 -7.71 -8.62 -29.95
N ALA A 54 -8.20 -8.41 -28.73
CA ALA A 54 -9.25 -9.24 -28.14
C ALA A 54 -10.60 -9.12 -28.85
N SER A 55 -10.90 -7.96 -29.45
CA SER A 55 -12.17 -7.69 -30.14
C SER A 55 -12.20 -8.17 -31.58
N ALA A 56 -11.08 -8.08 -32.31
CA ALA A 56 -11.07 -8.31 -33.75
C ALA A 56 -11.06 -9.81 -34.12
N GLY A 57 -10.70 -10.71 -33.19
CA GLY A 57 -10.52 -12.15 -33.48
C GLY A 57 -9.50 -12.42 -34.61
N GLY A 58 -8.70 -11.40 -34.98
CA GLY A 58 -7.86 -11.30 -36.17
C GLY A 58 -7.15 -9.94 -36.24
N GLU A 59 -6.49 -9.61 -37.35
CA GLU A 59 -5.63 -8.40 -37.48
C GLU A 59 -6.36 -7.10 -37.84
N VAL A 60 -7.65 -7.16 -38.21
CA VAL A 60 -8.43 -6.01 -38.66
C VAL A 60 -9.68 -5.83 -37.82
N ALA A 61 -9.79 -4.71 -37.11
CA ALA A 61 -10.96 -4.37 -36.31
C ALA A 61 -12.01 -3.62 -37.14
N SER A 62 -13.29 -4.01 -37.01
CA SER A 62 -14.37 -3.27 -37.66
C SER A 62 -14.65 -1.95 -36.95
N ARG A 63 -15.33 -1.02 -37.63
CA ARG A 63 -15.72 0.26 -37.03
C ARG A 63 -16.64 0.10 -35.82
N GLU A 64 -17.53 -0.89 -35.85
CA GLU A 64 -18.42 -1.18 -34.72
C GLU A 64 -17.63 -1.68 -33.51
N ASP A 65 -16.61 -2.52 -33.74
CA ASP A 65 -15.72 -3.02 -32.69
C ASP A 65 -14.94 -1.87 -32.05
N ILE A 66 -14.32 -1.00 -32.86
CA ILE A 66 -13.54 0.15 -32.39
C ILE A 66 -14.42 1.09 -31.54
N LEU A 67 -15.63 1.42 -32.01
CA LEU A 67 -16.57 2.27 -31.25
C LEU A 67 -17.03 1.58 -29.94
N GLY A 68 -17.27 0.27 -29.97
CA GLY A 68 -17.64 -0.52 -28.80
C GLY A 68 -16.54 -0.55 -27.73
N VAL A 69 -15.30 -0.86 -28.14
CA VAL A 69 -14.12 -0.89 -27.27
C VAL A 69 -13.86 0.48 -26.65
N LEU A 70 -13.88 1.55 -27.45
CA LEU A 70 -13.68 2.91 -26.94
C LEU A 70 -14.78 3.31 -25.96
N SER A 71 -16.04 3.00 -26.27
CA SER A 71 -17.15 3.29 -25.36
C SER A 71 -16.97 2.59 -24.02
N LEU A 72 -16.56 1.31 -24.04
CA LEU A 72 -16.25 0.58 -22.82
C LEU A 72 -15.10 1.21 -22.03
N ILE A 73 -14.00 1.64 -22.67
CA ILE A 73 -12.88 2.31 -22.00
C ILE A 73 -13.32 3.62 -21.35
N ILE A 74 -14.04 4.48 -22.10
CA ILE A 74 -14.53 5.79 -21.63
C ILE A 74 -15.41 5.60 -20.39
N TRP A 75 -16.36 4.66 -20.45
CA TRP A 75 -17.27 4.42 -19.33
C TRP A 75 -16.63 3.65 -18.18
N ALA A 76 -15.62 2.81 -18.43
CA ALA A 76 -14.83 2.18 -17.39
C ALA A 76 -14.04 3.24 -16.59
N LEU A 77 -13.32 4.15 -17.28
CA LEU A 77 -12.62 5.28 -16.64
C LEU A 77 -13.59 6.20 -15.88
N THR A 78 -14.77 6.44 -16.45
CA THR A 78 -15.79 7.29 -15.82
C THR A 78 -16.38 6.61 -14.58
N ILE A 79 -16.84 5.37 -14.66
CA ILE A 79 -17.55 4.72 -13.56
C ILE A 79 -16.59 4.20 -12.49
N ILE A 80 -15.49 3.55 -12.87
CA ILE A 80 -14.55 2.98 -11.90
C ILE A 80 -13.68 4.10 -11.32
N VAL A 81 -12.93 4.81 -12.15
CA VAL A 81 -11.92 5.73 -11.62
C VAL A 81 -12.59 7.01 -11.11
N THR A 82 -13.43 7.65 -11.93
CA THR A 82 -14.04 8.94 -11.55
C THR A 82 -15.14 8.77 -10.50
N VAL A 83 -16.15 7.94 -10.77
CA VAL A 83 -17.27 7.79 -9.84
C VAL A 83 -16.85 6.96 -8.62
N LYS A 84 -16.54 5.67 -8.76
CA LYS A 84 -16.23 4.79 -7.63
C LYS A 84 -15.01 5.28 -6.84
N TYR A 85 -13.85 5.44 -7.47
CA TYR A 85 -12.63 5.76 -6.73
C TYR A 85 -12.59 7.22 -6.26
N VAL A 86 -12.66 8.18 -7.18
CA VAL A 86 -12.47 9.61 -6.87
C VAL A 86 -13.62 10.19 -6.04
N MET A 87 -14.89 9.83 -6.32
CA MET A 87 -16.03 10.35 -5.55
C MET A 87 -16.31 9.57 -4.26
N PHE A 88 -16.18 8.23 -4.24
CA PHE A 88 -16.52 7.42 -3.07
C PHE A 88 -15.30 6.90 -2.30
N VAL A 89 -14.40 6.14 -2.91
CA VAL A 89 -13.29 5.47 -2.20
C VAL A 89 -12.36 6.48 -1.51
N LEU A 90 -11.99 7.59 -2.17
CA LEU A 90 -11.14 8.63 -1.55
C LEU A 90 -11.77 9.31 -0.33
N ARG A 91 -13.08 9.17 -0.11
CA ARG A 91 -13.76 9.64 1.12
C ARG A 91 -13.63 8.66 2.27
N ALA A 92 -13.37 7.39 1.98
CA ALA A 92 -13.28 6.33 2.97
C ALA A 92 -11.86 6.27 3.57
N HIS A 93 -11.38 7.36 4.15
CA HIS A 93 -10.03 7.42 4.70
C HIS A 93 -10.00 7.19 6.22
N ASN A 94 -8.93 6.56 6.71
CA ASN A 94 -8.67 6.44 8.14
C ASN A 94 -7.77 7.61 8.59
N ARG A 95 -8.39 8.72 9.05
CA ARG A 95 -7.69 9.95 9.45
C ARG A 95 -6.64 10.47 8.43
N GLY A 96 -7.02 10.54 7.16
CA GLY A 96 -6.15 11.00 6.07
C GLY A 96 -5.47 9.87 5.29
N GLU A 97 -5.31 8.69 5.88
CA GLU A 97 -4.71 7.54 5.20
C GLU A 97 -5.72 6.74 4.38
N GLY A 98 -5.29 6.31 3.19
CA GLY A 98 -6.04 5.41 2.32
C GLY A 98 -5.32 4.07 2.09
N GLY A 99 -5.79 3.30 1.12
CA GLY A 99 -5.31 1.96 0.79
C GLY A 99 -6.11 0.82 1.45
N THR A 100 -5.98 -0.38 0.89
CA THR A 100 -6.78 -1.56 1.26
C THR A 100 -6.64 -1.94 2.74
N LEU A 101 -5.42 -1.86 3.31
CA LEU A 101 -5.21 -2.15 4.73
C LEU A 101 -5.75 -1.06 5.66
N SER A 102 -5.69 0.22 5.26
CA SER A 102 -6.35 1.31 5.99
C SER A 102 -7.86 1.14 6.02
N LEU A 103 -8.46 0.76 4.88
CA LEU A 103 -9.90 0.47 4.78
C LEU A 103 -10.28 -0.75 5.61
N MET A 104 -9.46 -1.81 5.59
CA MET A 104 -9.64 -2.99 6.44
C MET A 104 -9.59 -2.63 7.92
N ALA A 105 -8.61 -1.84 8.36
CA ALA A 105 -8.47 -1.43 9.75
C ALA A 105 -9.71 -0.62 10.21
N LEU A 106 -10.19 0.27 9.34
CA LEU A 106 -11.39 1.07 9.57
C LEU A 106 -12.65 0.18 9.67
N ALA A 107 -12.84 -0.76 8.74
CA ALA A 107 -13.95 -1.71 8.74
C ALA A 107 -13.94 -2.64 9.95
N ARG A 108 -12.75 -3.14 10.33
CA ARG A 108 -12.57 -4.06 11.47
C ARG A 108 -12.95 -3.42 12.79
N ARG A 109 -12.65 -2.13 12.97
CA ARG A 109 -13.05 -1.36 14.16
C ARG A 109 -14.57 -1.26 14.30
N SER A 110 -15.28 -1.16 13.19
CA SER A 110 -16.74 -0.99 13.17
C SER A 110 -17.53 -2.32 13.28
N LEU A 111 -16.90 -3.46 13.02
CA LEU A 111 -17.52 -4.80 13.08
C LEU A 111 -16.68 -5.81 13.88
N PRO A 112 -16.59 -5.65 15.22
CA PRO A 112 -15.77 -6.53 16.06
C PRO A 112 -16.19 -8.01 15.97
N LYS A 113 -17.49 -8.31 15.82
CA LYS A 113 -18.01 -9.69 15.68
C LYS A 113 -17.55 -10.40 14.41
N ARG A 114 -17.20 -9.67 13.34
CA ARG A 114 -16.72 -10.23 12.05
C ARG A 114 -15.25 -9.88 11.78
N SER A 115 -14.49 -9.55 12.83
CA SER A 115 -13.08 -9.15 12.76
C SER A 115 -12.20 -10.14 11.97
N GLY A 116 -12.46 -11.45 12.10
CA GLY A 116 -11.68 -12.48 11.40
C GLY A 116 -11.85 -12.44 9.88
N ILE A 117 -13.09 -12.28 9.39
CA ILE A 117 -13.40 -12.21 7.96
C ILE A 117 -12.83 -10.92 7.37
N ILE A 118 -12.96 -9.80 8.07
CA ILE A 118 -12.43 -8.51 7.62
C ILE A 118 -10.91 -8.53 7.54
N LEU A 119 -10.24 -9.17 8.51
CA LEU A 119 -8.79 -9.38 8.46
C LEU A 119 -8.39 -10.26 7.27
N ALA A 120 -9.13 -11.34 7.00
CA ALA A 120 -8.88 -12.21 5.84
C ALA A 120 -9.05 -11.44 4.52
N LEU A 121 -10.12 -10.66 4.37
CA LEU A 121 -10.33 -9.80 3.21
C LEU A 121 -9.18 -8.79 3.02
N GLY A 122 -8.72 -8.15 4.10
CA GLY A 122 -7.57 -7.25 4.01
C GLY A 122 -6.25 -7.95 3.67
N MET A 123 -6.02 -9.17 4.16
CA MET A 123 -4.85 -9.98 3.75
C MET A 123 -4.91 -10.29 2.26
N VAL A 124 -6.06 -10.73 1.75
CA VAL A 124 -6.26 -11.03 0.33
C VAL A 124 -6.06 -9.77 -0.51
N GLY A 125 -6.71 -8.66 -0.16
CA GLY A 125 -6.57 -7.40 -0.90
C GLY A 125 -5.14 -6.86 -0.90
N ALA A 126 -4.44 -6.91 0.24
CA ALA A 126 -3.03 -6.52 0.30
C ALA A 126 -2.15 -7.44 -0.58
N ALA A 127 -2.37 -8.74 -0.54
CA ALA A 127 -1.61 -9.69 -1.36
C ALA A 127 -1.85 -9.52 -2.87
N LEU A 128 -3.10 -9.22 -3.26
CA LEU A 128 -3.45 -8.91 -4.65
C LEU A 128 -2.79 -7.60 -5.10
N PHE A 129 -2.72 -6.58 -4.24
CA PHE A 129 -1.95 -5.35 -4.51
C PHE A 129 -0.45 -5.62 -4.67
N TYR A 130 0.15 -6.58 -3.93
CA TYR A 130 1.53 -6.97 -4.20
C TYR A 130 1.70 -7.67 -5.55
N GLY A 131 0.70 -8.44 -5.98
CA GLY A 131 0.69 -9.03 -7.33
C GLY A 131 0.72 -7.96 -8.41
N ASP A 132 -0.10 -6.93 -8.25
CA ASP A 132 -0.08 -5.70 -9.06
C ASP A 132 1.30 -5.02 -9.01
N ALA A 133 1.86 -4.83 -7.81
CA ALA A 133 3.13 -4.14 -7.62
C ALA A 133 4.36 -4.79 -8.26
N VAL A 134 4.27 -6.08 -8.56
CA VAL A 134 5.32 -6.83 -9.27
C VAL A 134 5.11 -6.79 -10.79
N ILE A 135 3.85 -6.73 -11.26
CA ILE A 135 3.56 -6.79 -12.70
C ILE A 135 3.65 -5.40 -13.33
N THR A 136 3.18 -4.34 -12.68
CA THR A 136 3.17 -2.99 -13.26
C THR A 136 4.54 -2.54 -13.78
N PRO A 137 5.66 -2.69 -13.04
CA PRO A 137 6.97 -2.32 -13.57
C PRO A 137 7.40 -3.17 -14.76
N ALA A 138 7.03 -4.47 -14.77
CA ALA A 138 7.37 -5.37 -15.87
C ALA A 138 6.63 -4.99 -17.15
N ILE A 139 5.30 -4.91 -17.11
CA ILE A 139 4.48 -4.60 -18.29
C ILE A 139 4.72 -3.18 -18.79
N SER A 140 4.81 -2.18 -17.89
CA SER A 140 4.92 -0.77 -18.29
C SER A 140 6.25 -0.50 -18.98
N VAL A 141 7.38 -0.87 -18.36
CA VAL A 141 8.71 -0.61 -18.93
C VAL A 141 8.91 -1.42 -20.21
N LEU A 142 8.47 -2.70 -20.23
CA LEU A 142 8.56 -3.52 -21.44
C LEU A 142 7.76 -2.92 -22.60
N SER A 143 6.51 -2.50 -22.36
CA SER A 143 5.65 -1.88 -23.39
C SER A 143 6.22 -0.57 -23.93
N ALA A 144 6.86 0.25 -23.08
CA ALA A 144 7.52 1.47 -23.55
C ALA A 144 8.73 1.17 -24.44
N VAL A 145 9.53 0.16 -24.08
CA VAL A 145 10.72 -0.23 -24.83
C VAL A 145 10.36 -0.93 -26.16
N GLU A 146 9.26 -1.69 -26.20
CA GLU A 146 8.72 -2.28 -27.43
C GLU A 146 8.37 -1.22 -28.49
N GLY A 147 8.09 0.02 -28.11
CA GLY A 147 7.90 1.13 -29.06
C GLY A 147 9.09 1.36 -30.01
N MET A 148 10.30 0.92 -29.63
CA MET A 148 11.46 0.95 -30.53
C MET A 148 11.32 0.02 -31.74
N ASN A 149 10.52 -1.05 -31.63
CA ASN A 149 10.28 -1.98 -32.74
C ASN A 149 9.54 -1.31 -33.90
N VAL A 150 8.74 -0.28 -33.61
CA VAL A 150 8.07 0.56 -34.61
C VAL A 150 9.06 1.44 -35.36
N VAL A 151 10.16 1.85 -34.70
CA VAL A 151 11.26 2.59 -35.35
C VAL A 151 12.06 1.66 -36.28
N THR A 152 12.46 0.49 -35.78
CA THR A 152 13.07 -0.56 -36.59
C THR A 152 12.92 -1.94 -35.94
N PRO A 153 12.49 -2.96 -36.70
CA PRO A 153 12.41 -4.34 -36.21
C PRO A 153 13.75 -4.91 -35.73
N ALA A 154 14.89 -4.30 -36.10
CA ALA A 154 16.21 -4.70 -35.66
C ALA A 154 16.41 -4.61 -34.13
N PHE A 155 15.57 -3.85 -33.42
CA PHE A 155 15.64 -3.72 -31.97
C PHE A 155 14.96 -4.85 -31.19
N GLN A 156 14.19 -5.73 -31.84
CA GLN A 156 13.46 -6.83 -31.18
C GLN A 156 14.32 -7.65 -30.19
N PRO A 157 15.54 -8.12 -30.54
CA PRO A 157 16.37 -8.90 -29.62
C PRO A 157 16.89 -8.10 -28.40
N TYR A 158 16.84 -6.77 -28.46
CA TYR A 158 17.36 -5.88 -27.44
C TYR A 158 16.29 -5.37 -26.46
N VAL A 159 15.00 -5.61 -26.74
CA VAL A 159 13.88 -5.15 -25.90
C VAL A 159 13.98 -5.69 -24.48
N VAL A 160 14.08 -7.01 -24.32
CA VAL A 160 14.18 -7.66 -23.00
C VAL A 160 15.46 -7.25 -22.26
N PRO A 161 16.68 -7.33 -22.85
CA PRO A 161 17.89 -6.86 -22.18
C PRO A 161 17.84 -5.38 -21.75
N LEU A 162 17.33 -4.49 -22.59
CA LEU A 162 17.24 -3.06 -22.26
C LEU A 162 16.24 -2.81 -21.13
N THR A 163 15.10 -3.50 -21.15
CA THR A 163 14.10 -3.47 -20.07
C THR A 163 14.73 -3.89 -18.74
N LEU A 164 15.52 -4.97 -18.72
CA LEU A 164 16.24 -5.42 -17.52
C LEU A 164 17.25 -4.39 -17.02
N VAL A 165 17.98 -3.72 -17.92
CA VAL A 165 18.93 -2.66 -17.54
C VAL A 165 18.20 -1.47 -16.91
N ILE A 166 17.08 -1.04 -17.50
CA ILE A 166 16.25 0.05 -16.98
C ILE A 166 15.71 -0.30 -15.60
N LEU A 167 15.16 -1.51 -15.43
CA LEU A 167 14.65 -1.99 -14.14
C LEU A 167 15.77 -2.15 -13.09
N ALA A 168 16.93 -2.70 -13.46
CA ALA A 168 18.05 -2.84 -12.56
C ALA A 168 18.55 -1.46 -12.06
N ALA A 169 18.64 -0.47 -12.97
CA ALA A 169 18.97 0.90 -12.62
C ALA A 169 17.90 1.49 -11.68
N LEU A 170 16.62 1.29 -12.01
CA LEU A 170 15.48 1.74 -11.22
C LEU A 170 15.54 1.22 -9.78
N PHE A 171 15.64 -0.11 -9.61
CA PHE A 171 15.70 -0.77 -8.31
C PHE A 171 16.98 -0.43 -7.52
N SER A 172 18.08 -0.12 -8.21
CA SER A 172 19.34 0.30 -7.56
C SER A 172 19.28 1.72 -7.01
N VAL A 173 18.56 2.63 -7.67
CA VAL A 173 18.44 4.03 -7.27
C VAL A 173 17.50 4.21 -6.05
N GLN A 174 16.65 3.22 -5.74
CA GLN A 174 15.68 3.30 -4.63
C GLN A 174 16.28 3.68 -3.28
N ARG A 175 17.52 3.26 -3.01
CA ARG A 175 18.22 3.54 -1.74
C ARG A 175 18.48 5.04 -1.50
N PHE A 176 18.55 5.84 -2.56
CA PHE A 176 18.82 7.27 -2.47
C PHE A 176 17.58 8.09 -2.13
N GLY A 177 16.41 7.44 -2.08
CA GLY A 177 15.15 8.08 -1.73
C GLY A 177 14.44 8.75 -2.89
N SER A 178 13.12 8.83 -2.78
CA SER A 178 12.25 9.52 -3.74
C SER A 178 12.24 11.05 -3.55
N GLY A 179 12.82 11.58 -2.47
CA GLY A 179 12.73 13.01 -2.13
C GLY A 179 13.35 13.97 -3.13
N GLY A 180 14.52 13.63 -3.68
CA GLY A 180 15.17 14.44 -4.71
C GLY A 180 14.58 14.24 -6.11
N VAL A 181 13.92 13.10 -6.36
CA VAL A 181 13.43 12.72 -7.68
C VAL A 181 11.95 13.08 -7.88
N ALA A 182 11.16 13.12 -6.80
CA ALA A 182 9.73 13.48 -6.85
C ALA A 182 9.47 14.90 -7.36
N THR A 183 10.41 15.83 -7.17
CA THR A 183 10.33 17.20 -7.72
C THR A 183 10.44 17.23 -9.24
N VAL A 184 11.13 16.25 -9.83
CA VAL A 184 11.34 16.10 -11.28
C VAL A 184 10.22 15.26 -11.92
N PHE A 185 9.62 14.33 -11.17
CA PHE A 185 8.55 13.46 -11.67
C PHE A 185 7.28 14.22 -12.05
N GLY A 186 6.88 15.22 -11.27
CA GLY A 186 5.69 16.02 -11.56
C GLY A 186 5.74 16.74 -12.92
N PRO A 187 6.81 17.52 -13.23
CA PRO A 187 6.99 18.12 -14.54
C PRO A 187 7.03 17.12 -15.70
N ILE A 188 7.76 16.00 -15.57
CA ILE A 188 7.86 14.99 -16.64
C ILE A 188 6.50 14.35 -16.93
N THR A 189 5.75 13.98 -15.89
CA THR A 189 4.41 13.41 -16.04
C THR A 189 3.41 14.41 -16.62
N LEU A 190 3.51 15.70 -16.26
CA LEU A 190 2.71 16.74 -16.90
C LEU A 190 3.01 16.83 -18.40
N VAL A 191 4.28 16.84 -18.79
CA VAL A 191 4.69 16.84 -20.20
C VAL A 191 4.18 15.58 -20.91
N TRP A 192 4.27 14.40 -20.27
CA TRP A 192 3.69 13.16 -20.79
C TRP A 192 2.19 13.28 -21.05
N PHE A 193 1.38 13.73 -20.08
CA PHE A 193 -0.06 13.87 -20.25
C PHE A 193 -0.41 14.87 -21.37
N LEU A 194 0.28 16.00 -21.43
CA LEU A 194 0.07 16.99 -22.49
C LEU A 194 0.49 16.44 -23.86
N ALA A 195 1.56 15.65 -23.95
CA ALA A 195 2.01 15.05 -25.19
C ALA A 195 1.01 14.01 -25.72
N ILE A 196 0.52 13.10 -24.87
CA ILE A 196 -0.47 12.10 -25.29
C ILE A 196 -1.83 12.75 -25.62
N GLY A 197 -2.20 13.82 -24.91
CA GLY A 197 -3.41 14.58 -25.17
C GLY A 197 -3.32 15.36 -26.49
N TYR A 198 -2.17 15.98 -26.78
CA TYR A 198 -1.90 16.65 -28.05
C TYR A 198 -1.93 15.67 -29.22
N SER A 199 -1.19 14.56 -29.12
CA SER A 199 -1.19 13.49 -30.13
C SER A 199 -2.61 12.98 -30.39
N GLY A 200 -3.38 12.73 -29.32
CA GLY A 200 -4.79 12.33 -29.43
C GLY A 200 -5.67 13.35 -30.16
N ILE A 201 -5.59 14.64 -29.80
CA ILE A 201 -6.38 15.71 -30.44
C ILE A 201 -6.11 15.80 -31.95
N VAL A 202 -4.85 15.68 -32.36
CA VAL A 202 -4.47 15.79 -33.77
C VAL A 202 -5.15 14.69 -34.60
N HIS A 203 -5.17 13.44 -34.10
CA HIS A 203 -5.77 12.32 -34.82
C HIS A 203 -7.29 12.25 -34.76
N ILE A 204 -7.96 12.96 -33.83
CA ILE A 204 -9.43 13.07 -33.86
C ILE A 204 -9.91 13.71 -35.18
N ALA A 205 -9.08 14.55 -35.81
CA ALA A 205 -9.40 15.15 -37.10
C ALA A 205 -9.43 14.14 -38.26
N ASP A 206 -8.76 12.98 -38.12
CA ASP A 206 -8.71 11.94 -39.16
C ASP A 206 -10.09 11.28 -39.35
N ASP A 207 -10.85 11.11 -38.27
CA ASP A 207 -12.23 10.63 -38.30
C ASP A 207 -13.06 11.22 -37.14
N PRO A 208 -13.76 12.36 -37.35
CA PRO A 208 -14.55 13.02 -36.31
C PRO A 208 -15.73 12.19 -35.77
N GLU A 209 -16.21 11.19 -36.53
CA GLU A 209 -17.32 10.33 -36.09
C GLU A 209 -16.92 9.42 -34.92
N ILE A 210 -15.62 9.28 -34.63
CA ILE A 210 -15.11 8.53 -33.47
C ILE A 210 -15.68 9.03 -32.14
N LEU A 211 -16.07 10.31 -32.06
CA LEU A 211 -16.68 10.92 -30.88
C LEU A 211 -18.02 10.30 -30.50
N LEU A 212 -18.66 9.58 -31.42
CA LEU A 212 -19.86 8.81 -31.14
C LEU A 212 -19.62 7.71 -30.08
N ALA A 213 -18.37 7.26 -29.89
CA ALA A 213 -18.00 6.28 -28.86
C ALA A 213 -18.38 6.72 -27.43
N VAL A 214 -18.55 8.02 -27.17
CA VAL A 214 -19.02 8.52 -25.86
C VAL A 214 -20.41 7.98 -25.52
N ASN A 215 -21.24 7.66 -26.52
CA ASN A 215 -22.58 7.14 -26.30
C ASN A 215 -22.55 5.68 -25.79
N PRO A 216 -23.06 5.38 -24.58
CA PRO A 216 -23.03 4.03 -24.02
C PRO A 216 -23.86 3.01 -24.82
N ILE A 217 -24.66 3.44 -25.81
CA ILE A 217 -25.37 2.52 -26.70
C ILE A 217 -24.41 1.60 -27.47
N TYR A 218 -23.18 2.05 -27.75
CA TYR A 218 -22.17 1.22 -28.42
C TYR A 218 -21.72 0.07 -27.54
N ILE A 219 -21.68 0.24 -26.22
CA ILE A 219 -21.44 -0.86 -25.27
C ILE A 219 -22.54 -1.91 -25.41
N VAL A 220 -23.81 -1.49 -25.39
CA VAL A 220 -24.95 -2.40 -25.46
C VAL A 220 -24.96 -3.14 -26.80
N LYS A 221 -24.72 -2.44 -27.91
CA LYS A 221 -24.63 -3.06 -29.24
C LYS A 221 -23.51 -4.09 -29.30
N PHE A 222 -22.32 -3.74 -28.81
CA PHE A 222 -21.17 -4.64 -28.79
C PHE A 222 -21.45 -5.91 -27.98
N LEU A 223 -21.98 -5.75 -26.76
CA LEU A 223 -22.37 -6.86 -25.87
C LEU A 223 -23.42 -7.79 -26.47
N VAL A 224 -24.40 -7.24 -27.21
CA VAL A 224 -25.51 -8.02 -27.79
C VAL A 224 -25.10 -8.70 -29.09
N ASN A 225 -24.33 -8.02 -29.93
CA ASN A 225 -23.95 -8.53 -31.25
C ASN A 225 -22.89 -9.64 -31.15
N GLN A 226 -21.95 -9.53 -30.21
CA GLN A 226 -20.85 -10.48 -30.06
C GLN A 226 -20.54 -10.77 -28.57
N PRO A 227 -21.38 -11.56 -27.88
CA PRO A 227 -21.27 -11.74 -26.44
C PRO A 227 -19.98 -12.43 -25.97
N GLU A 228 -19.49 -13.42 -26.73
CA GLU A 228 -18.25 -14.15 -26.40
C GLU A 228 -17.01 -13.26 -26.57
N VAL A 229 -16.90 -12.59 -27.71
CA VAL A 229 -15.82 -11.63 -28.00
C VAL A 229 -15.85 -10.50 -26.97
N SER A 230 -17.03 -9.90 -26.75
CA SER A 230 -17.21 -8.85 -25.75
C SER A 230 -16.76 -9.26 -24.36
N PHE A 231 -17.03 -10.50 -23.96
CA PHE A 231 -16.59 -11.01 -22.67
C PHE A 231 -15.07 -11.01 -22.57
N VAL A 232 -14.34 -11.46 -23.59
CA VAL A 232 -12.87 -11.44 -23.63
C VAL A 232 -12.32 -10.01 -23.69
N THR A 233 -12.94 -9.14 -24.50
CA THR A 233 -12.56 -7.73 -24.64
C THR A 233 -12.70 -6.95 -23.33
N ILE A 234 -13.75 -7.18 -22.53
CA ILE A 234 -13.88 -6.60 -21.19
C ILE A 234 -12.67 -6.95 -20.32
N GLY A 235 -12.15 -8.17 -20.45
CA GLY A 235 -10.95 -8.65 -19.77
C GLY A 235 -9.65 -8.08 -20.32
N ALA A 236 -9.65 -7.30 -21.40
CA ALA A 236 -8.51 -6.49 -21.82
C ALA A 236 -8.71 -5.02 -21.43
N ILE A 237 -9.95 -4.51 -21.47
CA ILE A 237 -10.29 -3.12 -21.12
C ILE A 237 -9.95 -2.77 -19.67
N PHE A 238 -9.89 -3.75 -18.75
CA PHE A 238 -9.47 -3.46 -17.38
C PHE A 238 -8.08 -2.79 -17.32
N LEU A 239 -7.20 -3.06 -18.30
CA LEU A 239 -5.88 -2.44 -18.44
C LEU A 239 -5.94 -0.92 -18.52
N ALA A 240 -7.07 -0.35 -18.94
CA ALA A 240 -7.26 1.09 -19.00
C ALA A 240 -7.54 1.72 -17.63
N VAL A 241 -8.05 0.95 -16.66
CA VAL A 241 -8.43 1.44 -15.32
C VAL A 241 -7.44 1.04 -14.23
N THR A 242 -6.32 0.41 -14.59
CA THR A 242 -5.28 0.02 -13.65
C THR A 242 -4.59 1.23 -13.06
N GLY A 243 -4.16 1.11 -11.81
CA GLY A 243 -3.65 2.24 -11.03
C GLY A 243 -4.73 3.01 -10.25
N ALA A 244 -6.03 2.70 -10.42
CA ALA A 244 -7.10 3.26 -9.58
C ALA A 244 -6.84 3.04 -8.07
N GLU A 245 -6.24 1.90 -7.72
CA GLU A 245 -5.82 1.53 -6.37
C GLU A 245 -4.74 2.46 -5.82
N ALA A 246 -3.79 2.88 -6.68
CA ALA A 246 -2.70 3.77 -6.30
C ALA A 246 -3.23 5.14 -5.86
N LEU A 247 -4.28 5.66 -6.51
CA LEU A 247 -4.98 6.87 -6.07
C LEU A 247 -5.43 6.78 -4.61
N TYR A 248 -5.90 5.61 -4.19
CA TYR A 248 -6.34 5.41 -2.83
C TYR A 248 -5.19 5.16 -1.86
N ALA A 249 -4.16 4.42 -2.26
CA ALA A 249 -2.99 4.14 -1.43
C ALA A 249 -2.21 5.43 -1.07
N ASP A 250 -2.09 6.37 -2.01
CA ASP A 250 -1.33 7.61 -1.84
C ASP A 250 -2.12 8.79 -1.26
N LEU A 251 -3.34 8.54 -0.79
CA LEU A 251 -4.17 9.55 -0.17
C LEU A 251 -3.49 10.22 1.05
N GLY A 252 -2.69 9.46 1.82
CA GLY A 252 -1.96 9.98 2.99
C GLY A 252 -0.88 11.00 2.62
N HIS A 253 -0.31 10.93 1.41
CA HIS A 253 0.79 11.79 0.97
C HIS A 253 0.30 13.13 0.42
N PHE A 254 -0.72 13.11 -0.44
CA PHE A 254 -1.18 14.30 -1.17
C PHE A 254 -2.52 14.84 -0.68
N GLY A 255 -3.29 14.02 0.04
CA GLY A 255 -4.66 14.34 0.40
C GLY A 255 -5.62 14.29 -0.79
N ARG A 256 -6.92 14.38 -0.49
CA ARG A 256 -7.98 14.15 -1.49
C ARG A 256 -8.03 15.24 -2.57
N ARG A 257 -7.94 16.52 -2.20
CA ARG A 257 -8.19 17.64 -3.13
C ARG A 257 -7.18 17.68 -4.29
N PRO A 258 -5.86 17.56 -4.07
CA PRO A 258 -4.89 17.56 -5.16
C PRO A 258 -5.09 16.40 -6.14
N ILE A 259 -5.37 15.19 -5.62
CA ILE A 259 -5.65 14.01 -6.45
C ILE A 259 -6.88 14.24 -7.34
N VAL A 260 -7.98 14.75 -6.77
CA VAL A 260 -9.21 15.03 -7.53
C VAL A 260 -8.98 16.08 -8.63
N LEU A 261 -8.24 17.15 -8.32
CA LEU A 261 -7.96 18.22 -9.29
C LEU A 261 -7.03 17.74 -10.42
N ALA A 262 -5.96 17.02 -10.10
CA ALA A 262 -5.07 16.43 -11.09
C ALA A 262 -5.83 15.48 -12.02
N TRP A 263 -6.71 14.63 -11.46
CA TRP A 263 -7.56 13.72 -12.24
C TRP A 263 -8.48 14.47 -13.20
N LEU A 264 -9.34 15.36 -12.69
CA LEU A 264 -10.39 15.98 -13.49
C LEU A 264 -9.87 17.01 -14.50
N CYS A 265 -8.79 17.72 -14.19
CA CYS A 265 -8.30 18.81 -15.03
C CYS A 265 -7.26 18.37 -16.07
N ILE A 266 -6.49 17.31 -15.81
CA ILE A 266 -5.33 16.94 -16.64
C ILE A 266 -5.43 15.49 -17.08
N VAL A 267 -5.42 14.55 -16.13
CA VAL A 267 -5.25 13.13 -16.42
C VAL A 267 -6.44 12.58 -17.22
N PHE A 268 -7.66 12.76 -16.71
CA PHE A 268 -8.87 12.23 -17.35
C PHE A 268 -9.09 12.81 -18.75
N PRO A 269 -9.02 14.14 -18.98
CA PRO A 269 -9.11 14.69 -20.34
C PRO A 269 -8.02 14.16 -21.28
N CYS A 270 -6.76 14.12 -20.86
CA CYS A 270 -5.66 13.68 -21.72
C CYS A 270 -5.76 12.20 -22.10
N LEU A 271 -6.18 11.35 -21.15
CA LEU A 271 -6.41 9.92 -21.41
C LEU A 271 -7.56 9.72 -22.41
N LEU A 272 -8.69 10.41 -22.22
CA LEU A 272 -9.82 10.32 -23.15
C LEU A 272 -9.43 10.76 -24.56
N LEU A 273 -8.75 11.90 -24.68
CA LEU A 273 -8.28 12.42 -25.96
C LEU A 273 -7.33 11.43 -26.65
N ASN A 274 -6.41 10.82 -25.89
CA ASN A 274 -5.50 9.85 -26.46
C ASN A 274 -6.22 8.59 -26.94
N TYR A 275 -7.09 7.97 -26.11
CA TYR A 275 -7.83 6.77 -26.50
C TYR A 275 -8.70 7.01 -27.75
N VAL A 276 -9.44 8.12 -27.78
CA VAL A 276 -10.27 8.48 -28.94
C VAL A 276 -9.41 8.75 -30.17
N GLY A 277 -8.27 9.43 -30.02
CA GLY A 277 -7.31 9.65 -31.11
C GLY A 277 -6.72 8.34 -31.66
N GLN A 278 -6.39 7.36 -30.81
CA GLN A 278 -5.95 6.03 -31.30
C GLN A 278 -7.04 5.35 -32.12
N GLY A 279 -8.31 5.49 -31.68
CA GLY A 279 -9.45 4.99 -32.42
C GLY A 279 -9.59 5.57 -33.82
N ALA A 280 -9.46 6.89 -33.94
CA ALA A 280 -9.54 7.58 -35.23
C ALA A 280 -8.38 7.18 -36.15
N PHE A 281 -7.16 7.07 -35.62
CA PHE A 281 -5.99 6.62 -36.36
C PHE A 281 -6.16 5.20 -36.92
N VAL A 282 -6.66 4.27 -36.10
CA VAL A 282 -6.89 2.88 -36.55
C VAL A 282 -7.97 2.83 -37.64
N LEU A 283 -9.02 3.65 -37.55
CA LEU A 283 -10.05 3.74 -38.57
C LEU A 283 -9.53 4.29 -39.90
N SER A 284 -8.64 5.30 -39.86
CA SER A 284 -8.04 5.86 -41.06
C SER A 284 -7.04 4.92 -41.75
N HIS A 285 -6.52 3.92 -41.02
CA HIS A 285 -5.58 2.91 -41.51
C HIS A 285 -6.23 1.53 -41.73
N ASN A 286 -7.46 1.49 -42.24
CA ASN A 286 -8.18 0.25 -42.58
C ASN A 286 -8.39 -0.74 -41.41
N GLY A 287 -8.29 -0.28 -40.17
CA GLY A 287 -8.53 -1.12 -38.99
C GLY A 287 -7.38 -2.04 -38.58
N THR A 288 -6.18 -1.92 -39.17
CA THR A 288 -5.03 -2.77 -38.82
C THR A 288 -4.58 -2.58 -37.38
N VAL A 289 -4.48 -3.67 -36.63
CA VAL A 289 -4.13 -3.68 -35.21
C VAL A 289 -2.62 -3.89 -35.03
N GLY A 290 -1.86 -2.80 -35.13
CA GLY A 290 -0.41 -2.75 -34.90
C GLY A 290 -0.04 -2.29 -33.49
N HIS A 291 0.76 -1.22 -33.39
CA HIS A 291 1.00 -0.46 -32.16
C HIS A 291 0.45 0.97 -32.29
N PRO A 292 -0.89 1.18 -32.19
CA PRO A 292 -1.52 2.46 -32.52
C PRO A 292 -0.92 3.65 -31.77
N PHE A 293 -0.57 3.46 -30.49
CA PHE A 293 0.05 4.49 -29.66
C PHE A 293 1.36 5.05 -30.24
N PHE A 294 2.21 4.19 -30.81
CA PHE A 294 3.49 4.59 -31.38
C PHE A 294 3.35 4.96 -32.86
N GLU A 295 2.55 4.20 -33.61
CA GLU A 295 2.33 4.40 -35.05
C GLU A 295 1.69 5.76 -35.35
N MET A 296 0.80 6.27 -34.49
CA MET A 296 0.24 7.62 -34.69
C MET A 296 1.29 8.74 -34.64
N ASN A 297 2.45 8.52 -33.99
CA ASN A 297 3.48 9.53 -33.82
C ASN A 297 4.57 9.42 -34.91
N GLU A 298 4.19 9.39 -36.19
CA GLU A 298 5.14 9.16 -37.29
C GLU A 298 6.23 10.23 -37.45
N GLY A 299 7.34 9.84 -38.09
CA GLY A 299 8.45 10.72 -38.43
C GLY A 299 9.33 11.08 -37.22
N TRP A 300 9.60 12.37 -37.03
CA TRP A 300 10.53 12.85 -35.99
C TRP A 300 9.95 12.75 -34.57
N MET A 301 8.63 12.61 -34.41
CA MET A 301 7.94 12.60 -33.12
C MET A 301 8.02 11.26 -32.39
N LEU A 302 8.24 10.16 -33.13
CA LEU A 302 8.30 8.79 -32.60
C LEU A 302 9.40 8.62 -31.54
N VAL A 303 10.63 9.01 -31.87
CA VAL A 303 11.78 8.83 -30.97
C VAL A 303 11.62 9.62 -29.66
N PRO A 304 11.28 10.93 -29.68
CA PRO A 304 10.93 11.65 -28.46
C PRO A 304 9.80 11.00 -27.67
N MET A 305 8.76 10.47 -28.33
CA MET A 305 7.64 9.82 -27.65
C MET A 305 8.06 8.52 -26.95
N VAL A 306 8.92 7.70 -27.58
CA VAL A 306 9.47 6.48 -26.94
C VAL A 306 10.31 6.83 -25.70
N VAL A 307 11.15 7.86 -25.79
CA VAL A 307 11.94 8.33 -24.64
C VAL A 307 11.04 8.84 -23.52
N LEU A 308 10.00 9.61 -23.86
CA LEU A 308 9.05 10.14 -22.88
C LEU A 308 8.19 9.02 -22.25
N ALA A 309 7.76 8.04 -23.04
CA ALA A 309 7.05 6.85 -22.56
C ALA A 309 7.94 6.03 -21.61
N THR A 310 9.22 5.84 -21.94
CA THR A 310 10.19 5.18 -21.06
C THR A 310 10.36 5.94 -19.74
N ALA A 311 10.45 7.27 -19.80
CA ALA A 311 10.51 8.09 -18.59
C ALA A 311 9.22 7.99 -17.75
N ALA A 312 8.05 8.05 -18.39
CA ALA A 312 6.75 7.94 -17.72
C ALA A 312 6.55 6.58 -17.05
N THR A 313 6.95 5.48 -17.71
CA THR A 313 6.84 4.11 -17.16
C THR A 313 7.83 3.84 -16.04
N VAL A 314 9.02 4.44 -16.10
CA VAL A 314 9.96 4.47 -14.97
C VAL A 314 9.32 5.18 -13.77
N ILE A 315 8.68 6.33 -13.97
CA ILE A 315 7.99 7.06 -12.90
C ILE A 315 6.79 6.28 -12.34
N ALA A 316 5.98 5.68 -13.20
CA ALA A 316 4.87 4.80 -12.81
C ALA A 316 5.35 3.64 -11.92
N SER A 317 6.44 2.99 -12.33
CA SER A 317 7.07 1.90 -11.59
C SER A 317 7.54 2.37 -10.19
N GLN A 318 8.07 3.58 -10.08
CA GLN A 318 8.49 4.16 -8.79
C GLN A 318 7.35 4.34 -7.80
N ALA A 319 6.22 4.85 -8.28
CA ALA A 319 5.04 5.06 -7.45
C ALA A 319 4.57 3.75 -6.84
N VAL A 320 4.47 2.71 -7.67
CA VAL A 320 4.01 1.38 -7.26
C VAL A 320 4.98 0.71 -6.29
N ILE A 321 6.29 0.81 -6.53
CA ILE A 321 7.33 0.31 -5.60
C ILE A 321 7.20 1.00 -4.22
N THR A 322 7.01 2.33 -4.21
CA THR A 322 6.80 3.10 -2.98
C THR A 322 5.49 2.73 -2.27
N GLY A 323 4.43 2.49 -3.04
CA GLY A 323 3.16 1.97 -2.57
C GLY A 323 3.32 0.61 -1.88
N ALA A 324 4.11 -0.29 -2.46
CA ALA A 324 4.42 -1.60 -1.86
C ALA A 324 5.18 -1.46 -0.54
N TYR A 325 6.12 -0.51 -0.40
CA TYR A 325 6.76 -0.23 0.89
C TYR A 325 5.75 0.27 1.93
N SER A 326 4.87 1.19 1.54
CA SER A 326 3.84 1.73 2.43
C SER A 326 2.88 0.65 2.91
N LEU A 327 2.44 -0.22 2.00
CA LEU A 327 1.60 -1.37 2.32
C LEU A 327 2.33 -2.38 3.23
N THR A 328 3.62 -2.65 2.96
CA THR A 328 4.43 -3.53 3.81
C THR A 328 4.55 -2.96 5.21
N ARG A 329 4.85 -1.66 5.34
CA ARG A 329 4.88 -0.96 6.62
C ARG A 329 3.55 -1.10 7.35
N GLN A 330 2.42 -0.87 6.68
CA GLN A 330 1.08 -1.05 7.27
C GLN A 330 0.85 -2.48 7.76
N ALA A 331 1.26 -3.48 6.98
CA ALA A 331 1.12 -4.89 7.35
C ALA A 331 1.97 -5.26 8.58
N VAL A 332 3.22 -4.78 8.67
CA VAL A 332 4.05 -4.91 9.88
C VAL A 332 3.36 -4.20 11.06
N GLN A 333 2.87 -2.99 10.79
CA GLN A 333 1.98 -2.15 11.60
C GLN A 333 0.91 -2.92 12.39
N LEU A 334 0.12 -3.63 11.59
CA LEU A 334 -1.07 -4.36 11.98
C LEU A 334 -0.78 -5.79 12.46
N ASN A 335 0.51 -6.11 12.68
CA ASN A 335 1.01 -7.43 13.08
C ASN A 335 0.62 -8.56 12.10
N MET A 336 0.59 -8.24 10.80
CA MET A 336 0.34 -9.16 9.71
C MET A 336 1.64 -9.69 9.09
N LEU A 337 2.75 -8.96 9.26
CA LEU A 337 4.09 -9.35 8.81
C LEU A 337 5.11 -9.20 9.95
N PRO A 338 6.24 -9.95 9.91
CA PRO A 338 7.36 -9.75 10.82
C PRO A 338 7.92 -8.33 10.72
N ARG A 339 8.56 -7.87 11.80
CA ARG A 339 9.29 -6.60 11.79
C ARG A 339 10.35 -6.62 10.70
N LEU A 340 10.35 -5.61 9.84
CA LEU A 340 11.35 -5.41 8.80
C LEU A 340 12.10 -4.11 9.06
N VAL A 341 13.33 -4.02 8.57
CA VAL A 341 14.13 -2.79 8.63
C VAL A 341 13.49 -1.76 7.70
N ILE A 342 13.20 -0.59 8.25
CA ILE A 342 12.64 0.56 7.53
C ILE A 342 13.67 1.68 7.63
N GLN A 343 14.21 2.10 6.49
CA GLN A 343 15.12 3.23 6.40
C GLN A 343 14.33 4.45 5.90
N HIS A 344 14.47 5.58 6.59
CA HIS A 344 13.86 6.83 6.15
C HIS A 344 14.83 7.55 5.21
N THR A 345 14.35 7.93 4.04
CA THR A 345 15.18 8.62 3.05
C THR A 345 15.05 10.14 3.13
N SER A 346 14.06 10.64 3.88
CA SER A 346 13.92 12.06 4.24
C SER A 346 13.54 12.21 5.71
N GLU A 347 14.15 13.20 6.37
CA GLU A 347 13.88 13.53 7.78
C GLU A 347 12.55 14.28 7.97
N THR A 348 12.01 14.89 6.90
CA THR A 348 10.86 15.80 6.97
C THR A 348 9.56 15.18 6.46
N THR A 349 9.61 14.12 5.63
CA THR A 349 8.43 13.51 5.01
C THR A 349 8.24 12.06 5.45
N GLN A 350 7.23 11.79 6.29
CA GLN A 350 6.95 10.44 6.84
C GLN A 350 6.63 9.35 5.78
N GLY A 351 6.40 9.74 4.52
CA GLY A 351 6.11 8.85 3.39
C GLY A 351 7.32 8.28 2.65
N GLN A 352 8.50 8.89 2.79
CA GLN A 352 9.67 8.49 2.03
C GLN A 352 10.45 7.42 2.78
N ILE A 353 10.05 6.17 2.54
CA ILE A 353 10.62 4.99 3.16
C ILE A 353 11.33 4.12 2.12
N TYR A 354 12.45 3.55 2.51
CA TYR A 354 13.17 2.54 1.76
C TYR A 354 13.22 1.25 2.59
N MET A 355 12.81 0.15 1.98
CA MET A 355 12.80 -1.18 2.60
C MET A 355 13.69 -2.13 1.78
N PRO A 356 14.99 -2.26 2.12
CA PRO A 356 15.98 -2.94 1.29
C PRO A 356 15.58 -4.36 0.86
N ARG A 357 15.00 -5.14 1.78
CA ARG A 357 14.60 -6.52 1.51
C ARG A 357 13.38 -6.61 0.60
N VAL A 358 12.42 -5.69 0.78
CA VAL A 358 11.23 -5.63 -0.08
C VAL A 358 11.64 -5.20 -1.47
N ASN A 359 12.51 -4.19 -1.58
CA ASN A 359 13.10 -3.73 -2.84
C ASN A 359 13.75 -4.87 -3.62
N LEU A 360 14.63 -5.64 -2.95
CA LEU A 360 15.34 -6.76 -3.58
C LEU A 360 14.38 -7.87 -4.04
N LEU A 361 13.40 -8.24 -3.21
CA LEU A 361 12.41 -9.26 -3.56
C LEU A 361 11.54 -8.80 -4.74
N LEU A 362 11.05 -7.57 -4.73
CA LEU A 362 10.30 -7.00 -5.85
C LEU A 362 11.16 -6.99 -7.12
N ALA A 363 12.40 -6.51 -7.05
CA ALA A 363 13.32 -6.47 -8.19
C ALA A 363 13.50 -7.86 -8.82
N LEU A 364 13.77 -8.88 -8.00
CA LEU A 364 13.97 -10.24 -8.49
C LEU A 364 12.73 -10.81 -9.18
N VAL A 365 11.55 -10.63 -8.59
CA VAL A 365 10.31 -11.18 -9.18
C VAL A 365 9.93 -10.41 -10.45
N VAL A 366 10.05 -9.08 -10.46
CA VAL A 366 9.79 -8.25 -11.66
C VAL A 366 10.73 -8.67 -12.80
N MET A 367 12.03 -8.79 -12.55
CA MET A 367 13.00 -9.21 -13.58
C MET A 367 12.72 -10.64 -14.07
N LEU A 368 12.31 -11.55 -13.18
CA LEU A 368 11.93 -12.91 -13.56
C LEU A 368 10.68 -12.91 -14.46
N LEU A 369 9.69 -12.06 -14.19
CA LEU A 369 8.51 -11.92 -15.06
C LEU A 369 8.88 -11.39 -16.44
N VAL A 370 9.76 -10.38 -16.53
CA VAL A 370 10.22 -9.86 -17.82
C VAL A 370 10.92 -10.94 -18.65
N VAL A 371 11.82 -11.71 -18.03
CA VAL A 371 12.51 -12.83 -18.72
C VAL A 371 11.56 -13.97 -19.05
N GLY A 372 10.62 -14.28 -18.15
CA GLY A 372 9.71 -15.42 -18.29
C GLY A 372 8.64 -15.23 -19.36
N PHE A 373 8.15 -14.00 -19.54
CA PHE A 373 7.10 -13.68 -20.51
C PHE A 373 7.63 -13.09 -21.82
N GLY A 374 8.71 -12.30 -21.79
CA GLY A 374 9.37 -11.75 -22.98
C GLY A 374 8.63 -10.62 -23.70
N GLU A 375 7.29 -10.70 -23.79
CA GLU A 375 6.43 -9.75 -24.50
C GLU A 375 5.37 -9.12 -23.58
N SER A 376 4.99 -7.87 -23.85
CA SER A 376 4.00 -7.13 -23.08
C SER A 376 2.60 -7.74 -23.15
N SER A 377 2.17 -8.25 -24.32
CA SER A 377 0.85 -8.88 -24.49
C SER A 377 0.69 -10.16 -23.65
N ALA A 378 1.77 -10.95 -23.50
CA ALA A 378 1.76 -12.11 -22.63
C ALA A 378 1.66 -11.71 -21.14
N LEU A 379 2.35 -10.62 -20.74
CA LEU A 379 2.21 -10.04 -19.39
C LEU A 379 0.82 -9.43 -19.13
N ALA A 380 0.19 -8.84 -20.14
CA ALA A 380 -1.14 -8.24 -20.04
C ALA A 380 -2.19 -9.26 -19.61
N SER A 381 -2.10 -10.48 -20.14
CA SER A 381 -2.95 -11.61 -19.75
C SER A 381 -2.71 -12.06 -18.31
N ALA A 382 -1.48 -11.90 -17.79
CA ALA A 382 -1.12 -12.28 -16.43
C ALA A 382 -1.62 -11.30 -15.34
N TYR A 383 -1.96 -10.07 -15.71
CA TYR A 383 -2.13 -8.96 -14.78
C TYR A 383 -3.52 -8.87 -14.15
N GLY A 384 -4.57 -9.16 -14.91
CA GLY A 384 -5.91 -8.66 -14.57
C GLY A 384 -6.59 -9.25 -13.36
N ILE A 385 -6.24 -10.46 -12.95
CA ILE A 385 -6.89 -11.12 -11.82
C ILE A 385 -6.53 -10.45 -10.50
N SER A 386 -5.26 -10.03 -10.35
CA SER A 386 -4.81 -9.36 -9.12
C SER A 386 -5.49 -8.02 -8.91
N VAL A 387 -5.50 -7.18 -9.95
CA VAL A 387 -6.08 -5.84 -9.88
C VAL A 387 -7.60 -5.91 -9.67
N THR A 388 -8.32 -6.67 -10.50
CA THR A 388 -9.78 -6.79 -10.41
C THR A 388 -10.22 -7.46 -9.10
N GLY A 389 -9.45 -8.43 -8.59
CA GLY A 389 -9.67 -9.01 -7.28
C GLY A 389 -9.52 -8.00 -6.15
N ASN A 390 -8.51 -7.12 -6.21
CA ASN A 390 -8.32 -6.06 -5.22
C ASN A 390 -9.44 -5.00 -5.31
N MET A 391 -9.91 -4.67 -6.52
CA MET A 391 -11.08 -3.80 -6.73
C MET A 391 -12.33 -4.36 -6.03
N LEU A 392 -12.57 -5.67 -6.17
CA LEU A 392 -13.70 -6.36 -5.56
C LEU A 392 -13.59 -6.36 -4.03
N VAL A 393 -12.41 -6.65 -3.47
CA VAL A 393 -12.16 -6.56 -2.03
C VAL A 393 -12.40 -5.14 -1.52
N THR A 394 -11.96 -4.13 -2.28
CA THR A 394 -12.18 -2.72 -1.95
C THR A 394 -13.68 -2.38 -1.91
N THR A 395 -14.46 -2.84 -2.89
CA THR A 395 -15.92 -2.67 -2.91
C THR A 395 -16.60 -3.33 -1.71
N LEU A 396 -16.17 -4.54 -1.34
CA LEU A 396 -16.68 -5.24 -0.15
C LEU A 396 -16.36 -4.49 1.15
N LEU A 397 -15.12 -4.02 1.33
CA LEU A 397 -14.74 -3.26 2.52
C LEU A 397 -15.42 -1.88 2.55
N LEU A 398 -15.58 -1.23 1.40
CA LEU A 398 -16.28 0.04 1.26
C LEU A 398 -17.75 -0.08 1.68
N SER A 399 -18.42 -1.18 1.33
CA SER A 399 -19.82 -1.43 1.76
C SER A 399 -19.98 -1.39 3.29
N VAL A 400 -19.00 -1.93 4.02
CA VAL A 400 -18.98 -1.90 5.50
C VAL A 400 -18.85 -0.46 6.01
N VAL A 401 -17.96 0.33 5.40
CA VAL A 401 -17.76 1.74 5.76
C VAL A 401 -19.02 2.56 5.48
N MET A 402 -19.64 2.39 4.31
CA MET A 402 -20.88 3.10 3.96
C MET A 402 -22.02 2.81 4.96
N LEU A 403 -22.19 1.54 5.34
CA LEU A 403 -23.25 1.13 6.29
C LEU A 403 -22.97 1.59 7.72
N ARG A 404 -21.74 1.42 8.22
CA ARG A 404 -21.44 1.56 9.65
C ARG A 404 -20.87 2.92 10.03
N ILE A 405 -20.11 3.54 9.15
CA ILE A 405 -19.40 4.79 9.45
C ILE A 405 -20.16 5.96 8.85
N TRP A 406 -20.52 5.89 7.56
CA TRP A 406 -21.33 6.92 6.93
C TRP A 406 -22.82 6.82 7.30
N ARG A 407 -23.23 5.70 7.90
CA ARG A 407 -24.60 5.45 8.39
C ARG A 407 -25.67 5.61 7.30
N TRP A 408 -25.32 5.24 6.06
CA TRP A 408 -26.30 5.25 4.96
C TRP A 408 -27.35 4.18 5.15
N LYS A 409 -28.57 4.44 4.64
CA LYS A 409 -29.65 3.46 4.66
C LYS A 409 -29.22 2.21 3.87
N ALA A 410 -29.50 1.03 4.41
CA ALA A 410 -29.05 -0.23 3.81
C ALA A 410 -29.46 -0.37 2.34
N ALA A 411 -30.68 0.05 1.98
CA ALA A 411 -31.15 0.03 0.60
C ALA A 411 -30.27 0.86 -0.36
N VAL A 412 -29.85 2.05 0.06
CA VAL A 412 -28.98 2.93 -0.76
C VAL A 412 -27.61 2.29 -0.95
N VAL A 413 -27.05 1.69 0.10
CA VAL A 413 -25.76 1.00 0.00
C VAL A 413 -25.87 -0.21 -0.90
N VAL A 414 -26.93 -1.01 -0.78
CA VAL A 414 -27.14 -2.18 -1.64
C VAL A 414 -27.19 -1.75 -3.10
N VAL A 415 -27.98 -0.72 -3.46
CA VAL A 415 -28.04 -0.23 -4.85
C VAL A 415 -26.68 0.26 -5.35
N ALA A 416 -25.98 1.09 -4.58
CA ALA A 416 -24.68 1.62 -4.98
C ALA A 416 -23.62 0.52 -5.13
N ILE A 417 -23.55 -0.40 -4.16
CA ILE A 417 -22.61 -1.53 -4.18
C ILE A 417 -22.99 -2.55 -5.25
N SER A 418 -24.26 -2.74 -5.58
CA SER A 418 -24.68 -3.59 -6.69
C SER A 418 -24.18 -3.07 -8.02
N ILE A 419 -24.21 -1.75 -8.25
CA ILE A 419 -23.67 -1.14 -9.48
C ILE A 419 -22.16 -1.38 -9.59
N PHE A 420 -21.39 -1.03 -8.55
CA PHE A 420 -19.94 -1.22 -8.57
C PHE A 420 -19.54 -2.69 -8.57
N GLY A 421 -20.25 -3.51 -7.80
CA GLY A 421 -20.03 -4.95 -7.68
C GLY A 421 -20.32 -5.68 -8.98
N LEU A 422 -21.36 -5.31 -9.73
CA LEU A 422 -21.66 -5.91 -11.03
C LEU A 422 -20.50 -5.69 -12.02
N ILE A 423 -19.96 -4.47 -12.06
CA ILE A 423 -18.84 -4.11 -12.93
C ILE A 423 -17.56 -4.83 -12.49
N ASP A 424 -17.21 -4.77 -11.20
CA ASP A 424 -16.03 -5.45 -10.66
C ASP A 424 -16.09 -6.97 -10.88
N ILE A 425 -17.26 -7.59 -10.66
CA ILE A 425 -17.48 -9.02 -10.89
C ILE A 425 -17.38 -9.33 -12.39
N GLY A 426 -17.90 -8.47 -13.27
CA GLY A 426 -17.77 -8.64 -14.71
C GLY A 426 -16.30 -8.65 -15.15
N PHE A 427 -15.52 -7.67 -14.69
CA PHE A 427 -14.07 -7.63 -14.95
C PHE A 427 -13.33 -8.83 -14.35
N PHE A 428 -13.64 -9.21 -13.12
CA PHE A 428 -13.02 -10.37 -12.46
C PHE A 428 -13.36 -11.68 -13.17
N ALA A 429 -14.62 -11.89 -13.54
CA ALA A 429 -15.08 -13.08 -14.26
C ALA A 429 -14.45 -13.19 -15.65
N SER A 430 -14.28 -12.07 -16.36
CA SER A 430 -13.59 -12.08 -17.65
C SER A 430 -12.10 -12.42 -17.51
N ASN A 431 -11.43 -11.90 -16.47
CA ASN A 431 -10.01 -12.15 -16.25
C ASN A 431 -9.69 -13.55 -15.69
N ILE A 432 -10.63 -14.20 -15.00
CA ILE A 432 -10.38 -15.54 -14.44
C ILE A 432 -10.19 -16.61 -15.53
N VAL A 433 -10.70 -16.39 -16.74
CA VAL A 433 -10.50 -17.34 -17.85
C VAL A 433 -9.05 -17.33 -18.32
N LYS A 434 -8.35 -16.19 -18.21
CA LYS A 434 -6.94 -16.00 -18.59
C LYS A 434 -5.93 -16.56 -17.57
N VAL A 435 -6.39 -17.31 -16.55
CA VAL A 435 -5.49 -17.96 -15.57
C VAL A 435 -4.48 -18.86 -16.28
N PHE A 436 -4.93 -19.62 -17.28
CA PHE A 436 -4.08 -20.54 -18.03
C PHE A 436 -3.14 -19.84 -19.02
N ASP A 437 -3.48 -18.62 -19.43
CA ASP A 437 -2.70 -17.79 -20.37
C ASP A 437 -1.66 -16.90 -19.67
N GLY A 438 -1.43 -17.10 -18.38
CA GLY A 438 -0.42 -16.37 -17.59
C GLY A 438 -0.94 -15.80 -16.27
N GLY A 439 -2.26 -15.68 -16.08
CA GLY A 439 -2.87 -15.14 -14.85
C GLY A 439 -2.52 -15.89 -13.57
N TRP A 440 -2.05 -17.14 -13.68
CA TRP A 440 -1.53 -17.91 -12.56
C TRP A 440 -0.33 -17.24 -11.87
N ALA A 441 0.49 -16.46 -12.58
CA ALA A 441 1.71 -15.87 -12.02
C ALA A 441 1.38 -14.84 -10.93
N SER A 442 0.42 -13.94 -11.19
CA SER A 442 -0.02 -12.92 -10.23
C SER A 442 -0.69 -13.55 -9.01
N LEU A 443 -1.49 -14.60 -9.25
CA LEU A 443 -2.15 -15.38 -8.20
C LEU A 443 -1.15 -16.16 -7.35
N ALA A 444 -0.08 -16.70 -7.93
CA ALA A 444 0.96 -17.41 -7.19
C ALA A 444 1.71 -16.46 -6.24
N VAL A 445 2.01 -15.24 -6.68
CA VAL A 445 2.59 -14.18 -5.83
C VAL A 445 1.62 -13.84 -4.69
N ALA A 446 0.36 -13.54 -5.02
CA ALA A 446 -0.66 -13.21 -4.02
C ALA A 446 -0.86 -14.36 -3.01
N PHE A 447 -0.97 -15.60 -3.48
CA PHE A 447 -1.11 -16.78 -2.63
C PHE A 447 0.06 -16.95 -1.66
N THR A 448 1.29 -16.77 -2.16
CA THR A 448 2.50 -16.84 -1.33
C THR A 448 2.47 -15.79 -0.22
N ILE A 449 2.06 -14.56 -0.54
CA ILE A 449 1.98 -13.47 0.43
C ILE A 449 0.86 -13.71 1.46
N VAL A 450 -0.32 -14.17 1.03
CA VAL A 450 -1.40 -14.57 1.95
C VAL A 450 -0.90 -15.68 2.89
N LEU A 451 -0.20 -16.68 2.37
CA LEU A 451 0.33 -17.78 3.17
C LEU A 451 1.36 -17.30 4.20
N ILE A 452 2.23 -16.35 3.83
CA ILE A 452 3.18 -15.69 4.77
C ILE A 452 2.42 -14.93 5.85
N MET A 453 1.49 -14.05 5.47
CA MET A 453 0.72 -13.24 6.43
C MET A 453 -0.12 -14.12 7.37
N TRP A 454 -0.81 -15.12 6.81
CA TRP A 454 -1.63 -16.06 7.56
C TRP A 454 -0.80 -16.85 8.58
N THR A 455 0.37 -17.34 8.14
CA THR A 455 1.32 -18.05 9.01
C THR A 455 1.86 -17.16 10.11
N TRP A 456 2.20 -15.90 9.80
CA TRP A 456 2.66 -14.95 10.80
C TRP A 456 1.58 -14.62 11.83
N VAL A 457 0.36 -14.31 11.41
CA VAL A 457 -0.76 -13.98 12.30
C VAL A 457 -1.10 -15.17 13.19
N ARG A 458 -1.20 -16.37 12.63
CA ARG A 458 -1.51 -17.60 13.37
C ARG A 458 -0.39 -17.97 14.34
N GLY A 459 0.86 -17.95 13.89
CA GLY A 459 2.02 -18.29 14.71
C GLY A 459 2.26 -17.29 15.83
N SER A 460 2.08 -16.00 15.57
CA SER A 460 2.17 -14.96 16.60
C SER A 460 1.09 -15.10 17.67
N ARG A 461 -0.15 -15.42 17.28
CA ARG A 461 -1.23 -15.69 18.23
C ARG A 461 -0.95 -16.96 19.05
N TYR A 462 -0.54 -18.04 18.40
CA TYR A 462 -0.22 -19.29 19.09
C TYR A 462 0.94 -19.12 20.08
N LEU A 463 2.01 -18.43 19.67
CA LEU A 463 3.13 -18.10 20.56
C LEU A 463 2.67 -17.24 21.74
N PHE A 464 1.81 -16.26 21.50
CA PHE A 464 1.23 -15.41 22.56
C PHE A 464 0.44 -16.26 23.56
N ASP A 465 -0.50 -17.08 23.09
CA ASP A 465 -1.35 -17.91 23.95
C ASP A 465 -0.56 -18.96 24.75
N LYS A 466 0.47 -19.57 24.12
CA LYS A 466 1.34 -20.56 24.78
C LYS A 466 2.22 -19.92 25.84
N THR A 467 2.70 -18.70 25.60
CA THR A 467 3.52 -17.97 26.59
C THR A 467 2.65 -17.52 27.77
N ARG A 468 1.46 -16.98 27.51
CA ARG A 468 0.56 -16.46 28.56
C ARG A 468 0.14 -17.51 29.58
N LYS A 469 0.02 -18.78 29.19
CA LYS A 469 -0.31 -19.88 30.11
C LYS A 469 0.73 -20.10 31.22
N ASN A 470 1.97 -19.68 31.00
CA ASN A 470 3.09 -19.90 31.92
C ASN A 470 3.53 -18.61 32.64
N GLU A 471 2.88 -17.47 32.38
CA GLU A 471 3.26 -16.18 32.95
C GLU A 471 2.58 -15.93 34.31
N ILE A 472 3.35 -15.38 35.25
CA ILE A 472 2.86 -15.00 36.58
C ILE A 472 2.28 -13.58 36.48
N PRO A 473 1.08 -13.30 37.05
CA PRO A 473 0.53 -11.94 37.07
C PRO A 473 1.49 -10.96 37.76
N LEU A 474 1.70 -9.79 37.14
CA LEU A 474 2.62 -8.77 37.66
C LEU A 474 2.22 -8.33 39.07
N ASP A 475 0.92 -8.09 39.30
CA ASP A 475 0.42 -7.61 40.60
C ASP A 475 0.68 -8.62 41.72
N PHE A 476 0.59 -9.91 41.42
CA PHE A 476 0.91 -10.99 42.37
C PHE A 476 2.41 -11.01 42.72
N LEU A 477 3.28 -10.92 41.71
CA LEU A 477 4.73 -10.84 41.90
C LEU A 477 5.12 -9.58 42.68
N ALA A 478 4.57 -8.43 42.29
CA ALA A 478 4.83 -7.13 42.88
C ALA A 478 4.43 -7.11 44.36
N GLY A 479 3.28 -7.69 44.73
CA GLY A 479 2.87 -7.87 46.12
C GLY A 479 3.78 -8.82 46.91
N SER A 480 4.27 -9.88 46.27
CA SER A 480 5.19 -10.84 46.91
C SER A 480 6.58 -10.25 47.19
N LEU A 481 7.09 -9.42 46.27
CA LEU A 481 8.39 -8.75 46.40
C LEU A 481 8.40 -7.63 47.44
N ILE A 482 7.25 -7.03 47.76
CA ILE A 482 7.14 -6.11 48.91
C ILE A 482 7.32 -6.87 50.22
N LYS A 483 6.71 -8.05 50.36
CA LYS A 483 6.78 -8.86 51.57
C LYS A 483 8.18 -9.42 51.81
N LYS A 484 8.87 -9.82 50.74
CA LYS A 484 10.25 -10.33 50.79
C LYS A 484 11.11 -9.61 49.77
N LYS A 485 11.61 -8.44 50.15
CA LYS A 485 12.43 -7.58 49.29
C LYS A 485 13.76 -8.27 48.95
N PRO A 486 14.08 -8.48 47.66
CA PRO A 486 15.42 -8.85 47.22
C PRO A 486 16.42 -7.72 47.51
N HIS A 487 17.70 -7.97 47.27
CA HIS A 487 18.69 -6.89 47.32
C HIS A 487 18.37 -5.83 46.26
N LEU A 488 18.29 -4.57 46.68
CA LEU A 488 17.99 -3.43 45.82
C LEU A 488 19.29 -2.78 45.34
N VAL A 489 19.37 -2.49 44.05
CA VAL A 489 20.47 -1.71 43.46
C VAL A 489 19.98 -0.33 42.99
N PRO A 490 20.81 0.71 43.10
CA PRO A 490 20.46 2.05 42.62
C PRO A 490 20.17 2.06 41.12
N GLY A 491 19.20 2.89 40.73
CA GLY A 491 18.87 3.15 39.32
C GLY A 491 17.52 2.62 38.87
N THR A 492 17.26 2.75 37.56
CA THR A 492 15.97 2.43 36.94
C THR A 492 16.14 1.32 35.91
N ALA A 493 15.30 0.29 36.01
CA ALA A 493 15.22 -0.78 35.02
C ALA A 493 13.90 -0.73 34.26
N VAL A 494 13.97 -0.66 32.94
CA VAL A 494 12.81 -0.70 32.04
C VAL A 494 12.74 -2.07 31.39
N PHE A 495 11.73 -2.86 31.73
CA PHE A 495 11.46 -4.17 31.17
C PHE A 495 10.43 -4.06 30.05
N LEU A 496 10.84 -4.36 28.82
CA LEU A 496 9.92 -4.36 27.68
C LEU A 496 9.11 -5.65 27.61
N THR A 497 7.79 -5.52 27.48
CA THR A 497 6.86 -6.64 27.36
C THR A 497 5.71 -6.35 26.39
N SER A 498 5.24 -7.39 25.70
CA SER A 498 4.01 -7.33 24.91
C SER A 498 2.75 -7.41 25.78
N ASP A 499 2.84 -8.02 26.96
CA ASP A 499 1.75 -8.12 27.93
C ASP A 499 2.13 -7.38 29.22
N PRO A 500 1.52 -6.21 29.49
CA PRO A 500 1.84 -5.40 30.68
C PRO A 500 1.28 -5.97 31.98
N ASP A 501 0.30 -6.87 31.92
CA ASP A 501 -0.37 -7.41 33.11
C ASP A 501 0.36 -8.69 33.63
N SER A 502 1.23 -9.27 32.80
CA SER A 502 2.13 -10.37 33.14
C SER A 502 3.52 -9.88 33.55
N ALA A 503 4.17 -10.61 34.46
CA ALA A 503 5.57 -10.39 34.82
C ALA A 503 6.50 -10.72 33.63
N PRO A 504 7.33 -9.76 33.16
CA PRO A 504 8.20 -10.01 32.01
C PRO A 504 9.21 -11.13 32.27
N THR A 505 9.50 -11.94 31.25
CA THR A 505 10.47 -13.04 31.35
C THR A 505 11.86 -12.54 31.77
N ALA A 506 12.32 -11.40 31.25
CA ALA A 506 13.60 -10.81 31.64
C ALA A 506 13.64 -10.48 33.15
N LEU A 507 12.55 -9.97 33.73
CA LEU A 507 12.46 -9.70 35.17
C LEU A 507 12.56 -11.01 35.97
N MET A 508 11.80 -12.03 35.56
CA MET A 508 11.81 -13.34 36.22
C MET A 508 13.20 -13.99 36.20
N HIS A 509 13.89 -13.93 35.07
CA HIS A 509 15.25 -14.44 34.95
C HIS A 509 16.26 -13.63 35.78
N SER A 510 16.14 -12.29 35.79
CA SER A 510 16.98 -11.44 36.63
C SER A 510 16.81 -11.79 38.12
N LEU A 511 15.58 -11.99 38.58
CA LEU A 511 15.32 -12.41 39.96
C LEU A 511 15.83 -13.82 40.26
N LYS A 512 15.72 -14.75 39.31
CA LYS A 512 16.19 -16.13 39.47
C LYS A 512 17.71 -16.23 39.54
N HIS A 513 18.42 -15.53 38.66
CA HIS A 513 19.87 -15.68 38.49
C HIS A 513 20.67 -14.65 39.26
N TYR A 514 20.28 -13.37 39.17
CA TYR A 514 21.00 -12.28 39.83
C TYR A 514 20.52 -12.03 41.25
N LYS A 515 19.27 -12.40 41.57
CA LYS A 515 18.64 -12.21 42.90
C LYS A 515 18.61 -10.73 43.35
N VAL A 516 18.64 -9.82 42.39
CA VAL A 516 18.70 -8.37 42.59
C VAL A 516 17.52 -7.71 41.86
N LEU A 517 17.01 -6.61 42.41
CA LEU A 517 15.98 -5.77 41.82
C LEU A 517 16.44 -4.30 41.83
N HIS A 518 16.02 -3.47 40.88
CA HIS A 518 16.35 -2.04 40.89
C HIS A 518 15.39 -1.27 41.80
N GLU A 519 15.77 -0.07 42.23
CA GLU A 519 14.89 0.81 43.02
C GLU A 519 13.60 1.19 42.27
N GLN A 520 13.71 1.45 40.97
CA GLN A 520 12.57 1.72 40.09
C GLN A 520 12.49 0.69 38.96
N ASN A 521 11.40 -0.08 38.89
CA ASN A 521 11.18 -1.07 37.85
C ASN A 521 9.96 -0.68 37.01
N VAL A 522 10.18 -0.47 35.73
CA VAL A 522 9.15 -0.01 34.79
C VAL A 522 8.82 -1.13 33.83
N ILE A 523 7.56 -1.54 33.83
CA ILE A 523 7.03 -2.51 32.87
C ILE A 523 6.50 -1.71 31.68
N LEU A 524 7.28 -1.68 30.61
CA LEU A 524 7.01 -0.91 29.41
C LEU A 524 6.35 -1.80 28.35
N SER A 525 5.15 -1.43 27.91
CA SER A 525 4.47 -2.08 26.80
C SER A 525 4.24 -1.11 25.66
N VAL A 526 4.55 -1.55 24.44
CA VAL A 526 4.35 -0.77 23.22
C VAL A 526 3.19 -1.38 22.45
N VAL A 527 2.14 -0.59 22.22
CA VAL A 527 0.90 -1.02 21.57
C VAL A 527 0.68 -0.20 20.31
N THR A 528 0.48 -0.89 19.18
CA THR A 528 0.08 -0.23 17.93
C THR A 528 -1.44 -0.02 17.90
N ALA A 529 -1.87 1.22 17.70
CA ALA A 529 -3.27 1.60 17.52
C ALA A 529 -3.74 1.36 16.08
N GLN A 530 -5.03 1.11 15.90
CA GLN A 530 -5.68 1.04 14.57
C GLN A 530 -5.87 2.41 13.89
N GLN A 531 -5.32 3.47 14.49
CA GLN A 531 -5.33 4.83 13.96
C GLN A 531 -3.93 5.10 13.38
N PRO A 532 -3.79 5.87 12.29
CA PRO A 532 -2.49 6.07 11.65
C PRO A 532 -1.50 6.81 12.54
N ILE A 533 -1.96 7.86 13.23
CA ILE A 533 -1.18 8.67 14.16
C ILE A 533 -1.97 8.82 15.46
N VAL A 534 -1.27 8.71 16.59
CA VAL A 534 -1.82 8.89 17.94
C VAL A 534 -1.36 10.25 18.50
N PRO A 535 -2.29 11.10 19.00
CA PRO A 535 -1.94 12.36 19.64
C PRO A 535 -1.02 12.17 20.86
N ASP A 536 -0.12 13.13 21.11
CA ASP A 536 0.83 13.09 22.24
C ASP A 536 0.15 12.90 23.61
N SER A 537 -1.09 13.38 23.77
CA SER A 537 -1.89 13.21 24.99
C SER A 537 -2.34 11.76 25.24
N GLU A 538 -2.56 10.97 24.17
CA GLU A 538 -2.93 9.55 24.24
C GLU A 538 -1.72 8.61 24.11
N ARG A 539 -0.54 9.14 23.79
CA ARG A 539 0.67 8.35 23.49
C ARG A 539 1.22 7.64 24.72
N VAL A 540 1.06 8.22 25.90
CA VAL A 540 1.61 7.70 27.16
C VAL A 540 0.49 7.51 28.17
N LYS A 541 0.38 6.31 28.74
CA LYS A 541 -0.41 6.05 29.94
C LYS A 541 0.48 5.41 31.00
N MET A 542 0.62 6.08 32.14
CA MET A 542 1.39 5.60 33.29
C MET A 542 0.45 5.21 34.43
N GLU A 543 0.70 4.07 35.04
CA GLU A 543 -0.04 3.54 36.18
C GLU A 543 0.96 3.02 37.20
N GLN A 544 0.91 3.54 38.42
CA GLN A 544 1.79 3.08 39.49
C GLN A 544 1.18 1.84 40.15
N VAL A 545 1.92 0.73 40.13
CA VAL A 545 1.46 -0.53 40.74
C VAL A 545 1.74 -0.51 42.23
N ASN A 546 2.97 -0.14 42.59
CA ASN A 546 3.41 0.06 43.97
C ASN A 546 4.68 0.93 44.03
N GLU A 547 5.37 0.94 45.17
CA GLU A 547 6.61 1.71 45.37
C GLU A 547 7.78 1.24 44.48
N LEU A 548 7.79 -0.02 44.05
CA LEU A 548 8.89 -0.63 43.28
C LEU A 548 8.58 -0.77 41.78
N PHE A 549 7.30 -0.82 41.42
CA PHE A 549 6.82 -1.14 40.07
C PHE A 549 5.89 -0.06 39.50
N MET A 550 6.16 0.31 38.26
CA MET A 550 5.32 1.19 37.45
C MET A 550 4.98 0.51 36.11
N ARG A 551 3.73 0.58 35.67
CA ARG A 551 3.29 0.14 34.35
C ARG A 551 3.22 1.35 33.41
N VAL A 552 3.90 1.28 32.28
CA VAL A 552 3.90 2.33 31.25
C VAL A 552 3.45 1.72 29.93
N LYS A 553 2.34 2.22 29.39
CA LYS A 553 1.82 1.84 28.08
C LYS A 553 2.12 2.97 27.10
N LEU A 554 2.94 2.69 26.09
CA LEU A 554 3.20 3.55 24.96
C LEU A 554 2.31 3.15 23.78
N LYS A 555 1.62 4.10 23.19
CA LYS A 555 0.69 3.87 22.10
C LYS A 555 1.15 4.64 20.86
N PHE A 556 1.40 3.92 19.77
CA PHE A 556 1.79 4.49 18.48
C PHE A 556 0.75 4.11 17.44
N GLY A 557 0.49 4.99 16.47
CA GLY A 557 -0.36 4.68 15.33
C GLY A 557 0.36 3.84 14.27
N TYR A 558 -0.38 3.21 13.36
CA TYR A 558 0.18 2.28 12.37
C TYR A 558 0.98 2.95 11.23
N MET A 559 1.08 4.28 11.21
CA MET A 559 1.98 5.04 10.34
C MET A 559 3.20 5.57 11.09
N GLU A 560 3.19 5.56 12.42
CA GLU A 560 4.28 6.12 13.23
C GLU A 560 5.43 5.10 13.34
N GLN A 561 6.68 5.56 13.33
CA GLN A 561 7.80 4.71 13.74
C GLN A 561 7.93 4.79 15.26
N PRO A 562 7.83 3.68 16.00
CA PRO A 562 7.99 3.69 17.44
C PRO A 562 9.40 4.16 17.84
N ASN A 563 9.49 5.29 18.54
CA ASN A 563 10.72 5.77 19.14
C ASN A 563 10.53 5.88 20.66
N ILE A 564 11.10 4.91 21.38
CA ILE A 564 10.94 4.84 22.83
C ILE A 564 11.60 6.04 23.52
N PRO A 565 12.87 6.42 23.25
CA PRO A 565 13.48 7.58 23.90
C PRO A 565 12.67 8.87 23.79
N LYS A 566 12.13 9.18 22.60
CA LYS A 566 11.26 10.35 22.38
C LYS A 566 9.96 10.26 23.16
N ALA A 567 9.33 9.08 23.20
CA ALA A 567 8.11 8.88 23.98
C ALA A 567 8.36 8.98 25.48
N LEU A 568 9.51 8.49 25.97
CA LEU A 568 9.91 8.61 27.37
C LEU A 568 10.16 10.06 27.80
N ALA A 569 10.58 10.94 26.89
CA ALA A 569 10.66 12.37 27.16
C ALA A 569 9.29 13.00 27.50
N ILE A 570 8.20 12.46 26.95
CA ILE A 570 6.82 12.88 27.29
C ILE A 570 6.47 12.40 28.71
N CYS A 571 6.89 11.20 29.10
CA CYS A 571 6.71 10.71 30.47
C CYS A 571 7.37 11.62 31.50
N ARG A 572 8.53 12.20 31.16
CA ARG A 572 9.24 13.17 32.02
C ARG A 572 8.41 14.44 32.25
N LYS A 573 7.72 14.94 31.23
CA LYS A 573 6.80 16.09 31.35
C LYS A 573 5.57 15.79 32.20
N GLN A 574 5.14 14.52 32.23
CA GLN A 574 4.02 14.05 33.05
C GLN A 574 4.42 13.67 34.50
N GLY A 575 5.65 14.00 34.93
CA GLY A 575 6.07 13.90 36.33
C GLY A 575 6.96 12.71 36.68
N TRP A 576 7.26 11.80 35.74
CA TRP A 576 8.20 10.71 36.00
C TRP A 576 9.65 11.20 35.88
N LYS A 577 10.36 11.28 37.01
CA LYS A 577 11.78 11.66 37.07
C LYS A 577 12.64 10.41 36.87
N PHE A 578 13.28 10.29 35.72
CA PHE A 578 14.30 9.27 35.43
C PHE A 578 15.40 9.89 34.58
N ASP A 579 16.60 9.33 34.66
CA ASP A 579 17.73 9.71 33.82
C ASP A 579 18.01 8.58 32.81
N ILE A 580 17.96 8.91 31.52
CA ILE A 580 18.20 7.97 30.42
C ILE A 580 19.58 7.33 30.52
N MET A 581 20.59 8.07 30.98
CA MET A 581 21.97 7.58 31.05
C MET A 581 22.18 6.56 32.16
N THR A 582 21.33 6.56 33.19
CA THR A 582 21.34 5.59 34.30
C THR A 582 20.24 4.55 34.20
N THR A 583 19.36 4.65 33.20
CA THR A 583 18.30 3.67 32.94
C THR A 583 18.81 2.49 32.12
N SER A 584 18.50 1.26 32.54
CA SER A 584 18.86 0.03 31.83
C SER A 584 17.62 -0.58 31.17
N PHE A 585 17.69 -0.90 29.88
CA PHE A 585 16.59 -1.50 29.12
C PHE A 585 16.76 -3.01 29.04
N PHE A 586 15.87 -3.75 29.69
CA PHE A 586 15.84 -5.20 29.68
C PHE A 586 14.87 -5.70 28.61
N LEU A 587 15.41 -6.43 27.64
CA LEU A 587 14.68 -7.02 26.53
C LEU A 587 14.70 -8.54 26.65
N SER A 588 13.55 -9.17 26.42
CA SER A 588 13.48 -10.63 26.35
C SER A 588 13.65 -11.09 24.90
N ARG A 589 14.75 -11.78 24.59
CA ARG A 589 14.96 -12.37 23.26
C ARG A 589 14.49 -13.82 23.28
N ARG A 590 13.52 -14.16 22.44
CA ARG A 590 12.96 -15.51 22.35
C ARG A 590 13.59 -16.25 21.17
N SER A 591 14.37 -17.29 21.45
CA SER A 591 14.85 -18.23 20.43
C SER A 591 13.80 -19.31 20.24
N LEU A 592 13.19 -19.34 19.05
CA LEU A 592 12.13 -20.29 18.73
C LEU A 592 12.72 -21.60 18.18
N LYS A 593 12.33 -22.73 18.79
CA LYS A 593 12.66 -24.09 18.34
C LYS A 593 11.38 -24.83 18.00
N ALA A 594 11.39 -25.62 16.92
CA ALA A 594 10.26 -26.47 16.56
C ALA A 594 10.14 -27.63 17.57
N SER A 595 8.92 -27.89 18.05
CA SER A 595 8.57 -29.04 18.87
C SER A 595 7.69 -30.02 18.06
N PRO A 596 7.82 -31.35 18.26
CA PRO A 596 6.89 -32.33 17.69
C PRO A 596 5.44 -32.13 18.16
N ASN A 597 5.24 -31.52 19.33
CA ASN A 597 3.93 -31.26 19.95
C ASN A 597 3.42 -29.84 19.67
N SER A 598 3.70 -29.29 18.49
CA SER A 598 3.16 -27.99 18.08
C SER A 598 1.68 -28.07 17.71
N GLY A 599 0.93 -27.00 17.99
CA GLY A 599 -0.46 -26.84 17.56
C GLY A 599 -0.62 -26.43 16.09
N MET A 600 0.48 -26.24 15.35
CA MET A 600 0.50 -25.93 13.92
C MET A 600 1.16 -27.08 13.12
N PRO A 601 0.86 -27.22 11.82
CA PRO A 601 1.57 -28.16 10.95
C PRO A 601 3.07 -27.85 10.89
N ALA A 602 3.92 -28.88 10.83
CA ALA A 602 5.37 -28.73 10.90
C ALA A 602 5.96 -27.81 9.80
N TRP A 603 5.38 -27.80 8.60
CA TRP A 603 5.81 -26.89 7.53
C TRP A 603 5.50 -25.41 7.88
N GLN A 604 4.36 -25.16 8.51
CA GLN A 604 3.91 -23.83 8.93
C GLN A 604 4.77 -23.32 10.10
N ASP A 605 5.15 -24.20 11.03
CA ASP A 605 6.10 -23.87 12.10
C ASP A 605 7.48 -23.50 11.57
N ARG A 606 8.02 -24.28 10.62
CA ARG A 606 9.32 -23.99 10.01
C ARG A 606 9.31 -22.63 9.32
N LEU A 607 8.23 -22.31 8.60
CA LEU A 607 8.05 -21.01 7.97
C LEU A 607 7.96 -19.89 9.02
N PHE A 608 7.13 -20.05 10.06
CA PHE A 608 7.00 -19.06 11.13
C PHE A 608 8.34 -18.81 11.85
N ILE A 609 9.09 -19.87 12.18
CA ILE A 609 10.40 -19.79 12.82
C ILE A 609 11.40 -19.10 11.88
N GLY A 610 11.39 -19.42 10.58
CA GLY A 610 12.21 -18.75 9.57
C GLY A 610 11.93 -17.24 9.52
N LEU A 611 10.66 -16.86 9.40
CA LEU A 611 10.22 -15.47 9.40
C LEU A 611 10.63 -14.74 10.69
N ALA A 612 10.42 -15.37 11.85
CA ALA A 612 10.77 -14.79 13.15
C ALA A 612 12.28 -14.58 13.33
N ARG A 613 13.11 -15.49 12.79
CA ARG A 613 14.58 -15.31 12.79
C ARG A 613 15.04 -14.17 11.89
N THR A 614 14.33 -13.94 10.79
CA THR A 614 14.64 -12.84 9.89
C THR A 614 14.09 -11.49 10.35
N ALA A 615 13.19 -11.45 11.34
CA ALA A 615 12.61 -10.21 11.81
C ALA A 615 13.68 -9.27 12.39
N ALA A 616 13.53 -7.96 12.17
CA ALA A 616 14.42 -6.94 12.74
C ALA A 616 14.41 -7.01 14.28
N ASP A 617 15.59 -6.82 14.88
CA ASP A 617 15.75 -6.85 16.33
C ASP A 617 14.96 -5.71 16.98
N ALA A 618 14.37 -5.98 18.15
CA ALA A 618 13.50 -5.04 18.85
C ALA A 618 14.24 -3.74 19.22
N THR A 619 15.53 -3.83 19.54
CA THR A 619 16.40 -2.70 19.86
C THR A 619 16.49 -1.69 18.72
N GLU A 620 16.73 -2.17 17.50
CA GLU A 620 16.82 -1.33 16.30
C GLU A 620 15.44 -0.78 15.91
N TYR A 621 14.41 -1.64 15.95
CA TYR A 621 13.04 -1.25 15.58
C TYR A 621 12.44 -0.17 16.50
N PHE A 622 12.67 -0.26 17.81
CA PHE A 622 12.19 0.70 18.81
C PHE A 622 13.17 1.87 19.08
N GLN A 623 14.30 1.89 18.37
CA GLN A 623 15.37 2.90 18.49
C GLN A 623 15.90 3.05 19.93
N ILE A 624 16.12 1.92 20.61
CA ILE A 624 16.66 1.90 21.98
C ILE A 624 18.19 2.06 21.93
N PRO A 625 18.81 2.91 22.77
CA PRO A 625 20.27 3.08 22.78
C PRO A 625 21.02 1.76 23.05
N THR A 626 21.85 1.33 22.11
CA THR A 626 22.54 0.03 22.12
C THR A 626 23.45 -0.18 23.34
N GLY A 627 24.08 0.89 23.84
CA GLY A 627 24.95 0.84 25.03
C GLY A 627 24.22 0.66 26.37
N ARG A 628 22.88 0.62 26.39
CA ARG A 628 22.05 0.52 27.61
C ARG A 628 21.08 -0.66 27.59
N VAL A 629 21.26 -1.57 26.63
CA VAL A 629 20.38 -2.72 26.41
C VAL A 629 20.98 -3.98 27.01
N VAL A 630 20.18 -4.69 27.79
CA VAL A 630 20.47 -6.03 28.28
C VAL A 630 19.46 -6.99 27.69
N GLU A 631 19.92 -7.88 26.80
CA GLU A 631 19.09 -8.94 26.23
C GLU A 631 19.17 -10.21 27.08
N VAL A 632 18.04 -10.65 27.61
CA VAL A 632 17.91 -11.92 28.33
C VAL A 632 17.28 -12.93 27.39
N GLY A 633 18.11 -13.88 26.93
CA GLY A 633 17.71 -14.94 26.01
C GLY A 633 16.90 -16.03 26.70
N THR A 634 15.78 -16.43 26.09
CA THR A 634 14.98 -17.59 26.51
C THR A 634 14.72 -18.49 25.30
N GLN A 635 14.81 -19.81 25.49
CA GLN A 635 14.43 -20.77 24.45
C GLN A 635 12.96 -21.16 24.63
N VAL A 636 12.16 -20.99 23.58
CA VAL A 636 10.75 -21.37 23.56
C VAL A 636 10.56 -22.42 22.48
N SER A 637 10.09 -23.60 22.89
CA SER A 637 9.68 -24.65 21.96
C SER A 637 8.23 -24.40 21.51
N ILE A 638 8.03 -24.23 20.21
CA ILE A 638 6.70 -24.02 19.60
C ILE A 638 6.13 -25.35 19.18
#